data_AF-A0A6V8H2B8-F1
#
_entry.id   AF-A0A6V8H2B8-F1
#
_cell.length_a   1.000
_cell.length_b   1.000
_cell.length_c   1.000
_cell.angle_alpha   90.00
_cell.angle_beta   90.00
_cell.angle_gamma   90.00
#
_symmetry.space_group_name_H-M   'P 1'
#
loop_
_entity.id
_entity.type
_entity.pdbx_description
1 polymer ?
#
loop_
_entity_poly.entity_id
_entity_poly.type
_entity_poly.pdbx_seq_one_letter_code
_entity_poly.pdbx_strand_id
1 'polypeptide(L)'
;MSDIVKEALNGATTTTSKAKQSTPSGKPSSFTIGKHREELHAEEVEPSVEQEENVALSPPWTKWQKLKSHFRRFRIFYIVALVIFLAIFLPISFIFIIPRIAQDLLDGGSIVINSGSLLQPTSDSIVLSLNASIYVPGPFTVHTAPGDLQLYLPPVGSQYPVGTLHLPGETIRGNTSIVIEEQYFPFENYSSWQTFIHNAIMFDSGPLGLKGPIFTRLGRIKGFILQLDKQSTSKGLNRFAGFSIDSAQLILPAESDGTNLVATATLPNPSILTLEVGNATANISFGDIVIGTGMINNIVVRPGNNTVQIRGVANLTTILDNLKTILAQQSQYIQSGYLSLTTTITDISYNGSTVPYYTEEMGKFPEVDMPKIFPLTKSLPLLATSVLAVNYPPYPQDLTTPFQQRLASYGPNAVSVGWNTYAPQDKGCVRYGNSPDNLNHEVCSSSNSTTYPSSRTWSSTVVLTGLTPATTYYYQIVSTNSSVEHFFSPRTPGDKTPFSMNVVADLGVYGPDGYTLSSNSSGLLRKDTIPSIDPSLEHATIGALANTVDDYEFIIHPGDFAYADDWYLKPQNLGDGKDAYQAILEQFYDQLAPVTGRKMYMTGPGNHDTDCEEIPFTSGLCPEGQNNFTDFLHRFGGSLPTAFSSSSLDKKAKGLAEQAKSLAVPPFWYSFEYGMVHVVMINTETDYPLAADGPLGVYGLNSGPFGLPGQQIEFLKADLASVDRSVTPWVIVAGHRPWYTTGAEICVPCQAAFEDLFYTYGVDVGIFGHVHNSARFDPIYKGVPDANSMNNPKAPLYLVAGGAGNIEGLSDTRLSPPYTAFAYGADYSYATLKFLDSKRLQVDFIRSSTGLVLDSSVLYKEHSVNFVRQ
;
A
#
# COMPACT_ATOMS: atom_id res chain seq x y z
N MET A 1 11.67 -43.96 -18.25
CA MET A 1 10.31 -44.37 -17.88
C MET A 1 9.35 -43.35 -18.50
N SER A 2 8.21 -43.68 -19.11
CA SER A 2 7.68 -44.93 -19.68
C SER A 2 6.25 -44.58 -20.16
N ASP A 3 5.74 -44.89 -21.35
CA ASP A 3 6.32 -45.41 -22.60
C ASP A 3 5.41 -45.06 -23.82
N ILE A 4 6.01 -44.92 -25.01
CA ILE A 4 5.64 -45.47 -26.35
C ILE A 4 4.12 -45.48 -26.76
N VAL A 5 3.68 -45.00 -27.94
CA VAL A 5 3.66 -45.62 -29.31
C VAL A 5 3.33 -44.46 -30.31
N LYS A 6 4.19 -44.05 -31.28
CA LYS A 6 4.38 -44.53 -32.68
C LYS A 6 3.13 -44.44 -33.60
N GLU A 7 3.17 -44.20 -34.92
CA GLU A 7 4.17 -43.78 -35.93
C GLU A 7 3.39 -43.16 -37.14
N ALA A 8 3.85 -42.14 -37.88
CA ALA A 8 4.82 -42.14 -39.01
C ALA A 8 4.37 -42.99 -40.23
N LEU A 9 4.77 -42.79 -41.50
CA LEU A 9 5.95 -42.24 -42.23
C LEU A 9 5.43 -41.63 -43.57
N ASN A 10 6.13 -40.97 -44.52
CA ASN A 10 7.45 -40.32 -44.72
C ASN A 10 7.32 -39.41 -46.00
N GLY A 11 8.28 -38.62 -46.50
CA GLY A 11 9.66 -38.34 -46.06
C GLY A 11 10.68 -38.18 -47.21
N ALA A 12 10.81 -36.96 -47.74
CA ALA A 12 12.01 -36.27 -48.30
C ALA A 12 13.00 -36.88 -49.36
N THR A 13 13.70 -35.94 -50.03
CA THR A 13 15.14 -35.95 -50.46
C THR A 13 15.67 -36.58 -51.79
N THR A 14 15.94 -35.69 -52.77
CA THR A 14 17.21 -35.48 -53.55
C THR A 14 17.82 -36.44 -54.62
N THR A 15 18.56 -35.77 -55.55
CA THR A 15 19.77 -36.17 -56.33
C THR A 15 19.70 -37.02 -57.62
N THR A 16 19.84 -36.33 -58.77
CA THR A 16 20.78 -36.58 -59.91
C THR A 16 21.20 -38.01 -60.29
N SER A 17 21.16 -38.47 -61.56
CA SER A 17 21.89 -37.86 -62.71
C SER A 17 21.54 -38.45 -64.11
N LYS A 18 22.39 -38.22 -65.13
CA LYS A 18 22.24 -38.45 -66.60
C LYS A 18 21.97 -39.93 -66.98
N ALA A 19 21.26 -40.29 -68.06
CA ALA A 19 21.76 -40.27 -69.46
C ALA A 19 20.66 -40.48 -70.57
N LYS A 20 21.08 -40.64 -71.85
CA LYS A 20 20.25 -40.88 -73.07
C LYS A 20 19.82 -42.38 -73.19
N GLN A 21 18.99 -42.89 -74.14
CA GLN A 21 18.57 -42.41 -75.49
C GLN A 21 17.31 -43.15 -76.05
N SER A 22 16.57 -42.50 -76.98
CA SER A 22 15.71 -43.06 -78.08
C SER A 22 14.59 -44.11 -77.87
N THR A 23 13.32 -43.67 -78.04
CA THR A 23 12.25 -44.07 -79.04
C THR A 23 12.30 -45.45 -79.75
N PRO A 24 11.15 -46.08 -80.20
CA PRO A 24 9.94 -45.43 -80.78
C PRO A 24 8.53 -46.11 -80.63
N SER A 25 7.50 -45.47 -81.22
CA SER A 25 6.10 -45.95 -81.54
C SER A 25 5.09 -46.15 -80.38
N GLY A 26 3.75 -46.03 -80.56
CA GLY A 26 2.93 -45.82 -81.78
C GLY A 26 1.52 -45.20 -81.54
N LYS A 27 0.69 -45.15 -82.60
CA LYS A 27 -0.69 -44.55 -82.74
C LYS A 27 -1.82 -45.52 -82.22
N PRO A 28 -3.16 -45.21 -82.15
CA PRO A 28 -3.95 -44.28 -83.02
C PRO A 28 -5.28 -43.57 -82.52
N SER A 29 -5.72 -42.52 -83.27
CA SER A 29 -7.14 -42.16 -83.66
C SER A 29 -8.26 -41.90 -82.60
N SER A 30 -9.46 -41.32 -82.86
CA SER A 30 -10.22 -41.05 -84.11
C SER A 30 -11.43 -40.05 -83.99
N PHE A 31 -11.80 -39.32 -85.07
CA PHE A 31 -13.16 -38.77 -85.49
C PHE A 31 -13.97 -37.82 -84.54
N THR A 32 -15.02 -37.01 -84.91
CA THR A 32 -15.93 -36.72 -86.09
C THR A 32 -16.32 -35.21 -86.06
N ILE A 33 -16.27 -34.31 -87.08
CA ILE A 33 -17.02 -34.03 -88.36
C ILE A 33 -18.48 -33.46 -88.26
N GLY A 34 -18.73 -32.27 -88.88
CA GLY A 34 -20.03 -31.83 -89.46
C GLY A 34 -20.41 -30.34 -89.26
N LYS A 35 -21.13 -29.62 -90.17
CA LYS A 35 -21.47 -29.85 -91.61
C LYS A 35 -22.14 -28.60 -92.26
N HIS A 36 -21.99 -28.43 -93.61
CA HIS A 36 -22.92 -27.74 -94.57
C HIS A 36 -23.13 -26.19 -94.51
N ARG A 37 -23.52 -25.45 -95.58
CA ARG A 37 -23.61 -25.54 -97.09
C ARG A 37 -23.87 -24.05 -97.60
N GLU A 38 -24.05 -23.51 -98.83
CA GLU A 38 -24.32 -23.77 -100.29
C GLU A 38 -23.49 -22.75 -101.15
N GLU A 39 -23.22 -22.78 -102.48
CA GLU A 39 -23.86 -23.30 -103.73
C GLU A 39 -24.96 -22.34 -104.31
N LEU A 40 -25.00 -21.82 -105.57
CA LEU A 40 -24.21 -21.84 -106.85
C LEU A 40 -24.29 -20.41 -107.52
N HIS A 41 -24.28 -20.04 -108.83
CA HIS A 41 -24.26 -20.67 -110.18
C HIS A 41 -23.94 -19.65 -111.34
N ALA A 42 -23.26 -20.07 -112.44
CA ALA A 42 -23.23 -19.51 -113.84
C ALA A 42 -22.73 -18.04 -114.12
N GLU A 43 -22.38 -17.60 -115.35
CA GLU A 43 -22.48 -18.16 -116.72
C GLU A 43 -21.31 -17.66 -117.66
N GLU A 44 -21.16 -18.22 -118.88
CA GLU A 44 -20.00 -18.08 -119.79
C GLU A 44 -20.34 -17.50 -121.20
N VAL A 45 -19.37 -16.87 -121.90
CA VAL A 45 -19.30 -16.81 -123.39
C VAL A 45 -17.83 -16.76 -123.89
N GLU A 46 -17.31 -17.94 -124.27
CA GLU A 46 -16.63 -18.37 -125.52
C GLU A 46 -15.81 -17.41 -126.46
N PRO A 47 -14.89 -17.93 -127.32
CA PRO A 47 -13.62 -17.25 -127.63
C PRO A 47 -13.13 -17.29 -129.12
N SER A 48 -11.88 -16.85 -129.35
CA SER A 48 -11.02 -17.21 -130.49
C SER A 48 -9.54 -17.03 -130.08
N VAL A 49 -8.68 -18.04 -129.84
CA VAL A 49 -8.24 -19.25 -130.60
C VAL A 49 -6.97 -18.97 -131.44
N GLU A 50 -6.09 -19.99 -131.50
CA GLU A 50 -4.71 -20.05 -132.06
C GLU A 50 -3.58 -19.47 -131.17
N GLN A 51 -2.48 -20.19 -130.90
CA GLN A 51 -2.13 -21.61 -131.13
C GLN A 51 -1.13 -22.07 -130.02
N GLU A 52 -1.18 -23.34 -129.59
CA GLU A 52 -0.27 -23.88 -128.56
C GLU A 52 0.99 -24.55 -129.15
N GLU A 53 2.13 -24.38 -128.49
CA GLU A 53 3.20 -25.38 -128.45
C GLU A 53 3.58 -25.64 -126.98
N ASN A 54 3.58 -26.92 -126.56
CA ASN A 54 3.58 -27.30 -125.15
C ASN A 54 4.98 -27.64 -124.62
N VAL A 55 5.45 -26.92 -123.60
CA VAL A 55 6.60 -27.29 -122.75
C VAL A 55 6.25 -27.16 -121.27
N ALA A 56 6.61 -28.15 -120.46
CA ALA A 56 5.98 -28.43 -119.18
C ALA A 56 6.19 -27.38 -118.06
N LEU A 57 5.11 -27.11 -117.30
CA LEU A 57 5.10 -26.20 -116.16
C LEU A 57 5.57 -26.84 -114.84
N SER A 58 6.22 -26.03 -114.00
CA SER A 58 6.63 -26.41 -112.64
C SER A 58 5.45 -26.43 -111.64
N PRO A 59 5.46 -27.28 -110.60
CA PRO A 59 4.34 -27.44 -109.69
C PRO A 59 4.05 -26.19 -108.81
N PRO A 60 2.77 -25.94 -108.45
CA PRO A 60 2.37 -24.76 -107.70
C PRO A 60 2.82 -24.80 -106.24
N TRP A 61 3.28 -23.64 -105.73
CA TRP A 61 3.87 -23.55 -104.39
C TRP A 61 2.82 -23.74 -103.28
N THR A 62 3.15 -24.57 -102.28
CA THR A 62 2.31 -24.84 -101.08
C THR A 62 2.02 -23.58 -100.26
N LYS A 63 1.01 -23.59 -99.36
CA LYS A 63 0.69 -22.43 -98.50
C LYS A 63 1.91 -21.91 -97.70
N TRP A 64 2.74 -22.81 -97.15
CA TRP A 64 3.97 -22.42 -96.44
C TRP A 64 5.06 -21.91 -97.38
N GLN A 65 5.23 -22.49 -98.58
CA GLN A 65 6.14 -21.92 -99.60
C GLN A 65 5.64 -20.56 -100.10
N LYS A 66 4.33 -20.35 -100.25
CA LYS A 66 3.72 -19.06 -100.60
C LYS A 66 3.93 -18.03 -99.49
N LEU A 67 3.76 -18.39 -98.21
CA LEU A 67 4.06 -17.50 -97.08
C LEU A 67 5.56 -17.15 -97.00
N LYS A 68 6.44 -18.15 -97.15
CA LYS A 68 7.90 -17.97 -97.20
C LYS A 68 8.36 -17.20 -98.45
N SER A 69 7.61 -17.29 -99.55
CA SER A 69 7.76 -16.46 -100.76
C SER A 69 7.29 -15.03 -100.49
N HIS A 70 6.17 -14.85 -99.79
CA HIS A 70 5.64 -13.53 -99.42
C HIS A 70 6.65 -12.76 -98.58
N PHE A 71 7.12 -13.34 -97.48
CA PHE A 71 8.17 -12.76 -96.64
C PHE A 71 9.55 -12.66 -97.34
N ARG A 72 9.81 -13.37 -98.45
CA ARG A 72 11.05 -13.25 -99.26
C ARG A 72 10.95 -12.22 -100.38
N ARG A 73 9.79 -12.08 -101.03
CA ARG A 73 9.47 -11.15 -102.13
C ARG A 73 9.22 -9.75 -101.56
N PHE A 74 8.32 -9.67 -100.58
CA PHE A 74 8.08 -8.47 -99.80
C PHE A 74 9.08 -8.31 -98.66
N ARG A 75 10.24 -9.01 -98.65
CA ARG A 75 11.26 -8.87 -97.59
C ARG A 75 11.66 -7.40 -97.39
N ILE A 76 11.78 -6.65 -98.49
CA ILE A 76 12.12 -5.23 -98.44
C ILE A 76 10.97 -4.42 -97.86
N PHE A 77 9.72 -4.69 -98.25
CA PHE A 77 8.55 -4.03 -97.67
C PHE A 77 8.34 -4.39 -96.19
N TYR A 78 8.63 -5.62 -95.76
CA TYR A 78 8.61 -6.01 -94.35
C TYR A 78 9.79 -5.43 -93.56
N ILE A 79 10.98 -5.28 -94.15
CA ILE A 79 12.11 -4.58 -93.53
C ILE A 79 11.82 -3.09 -93.44
N VAL A 80 11.25 -2.45 -94.47
CA VAL A 80 10.83 -1.05 -94.46
C VAL A 80 9.68 -0.82 -93.48
N ALA A 81 8.66 -1.69 -93.46
CA ALA A 81 7.58 -1.63 -92.49
C ALA A 81 8.09 -1.91 -91.06
N LEU A 82 9.09 -2.78 -90.87
CA LEU A 82 9.76 -3.00 -89.58
C LEU A 82 10.61 -1.79 -89.19
N VAL A 83 11.29 -1.13 -90.12
CA VAL A 83 12.07 0.09 -89.86
C VAL A 83 11.15 1.27 -89.56
N ILE A 84 10.04 1.44 -90.27
CA ILE A 84 9.01 2.45 -89.97
C ILE A 84 8.34 2.12 -88.63
N PHE A 85 7.96 0.86 -88.41
CA PHE A 85 7.43 0.40 -87.13
C PHE A 85 8.41 0.69 -86.01
N LEU A 86 9.69 0.32 -86.11
CA LEU A 86 10.69 0.62 -85.08
C LEU A 86 10.99 2.13 -84.97
N ALA A 87 10.97 2.90 -86.05
CA ALA A 87 11.16 4.35 -86.01
C ALA A 87 9.99 5.10 -85.34
N ILE A 88 8.81 4.49 -85.24
CA ILE A 88 7.64 5.04 -84.52
C ILE A 88 7.52 4.39 -83.13
N PHE A 89 7.58 3.07 -83.05
CA PHE A 89 7.46 2.25 -81.85
C PHE A 89 8.65 2.40 -80.90
N LEU A 90 9.90 2.58 -81.35
CA LEU A 90 11.01 2.82 -80.42
C LEU A 90 10.86 4.18 -79.73
N PRO A 91 10.61 5.32 -80.41
CA PRO A 91 10.28 6.57 -79.72
C PRO A 91 9.04 6.46 -78.83
N ILE A 92 7.93 5.88 -79.32
CA ILE A 92 6.70 5.73 -78.50
C ILE A 92 6.95 4.81 -77.29
N SER A 93 7.72 3.74 -77.44
CA SER A 93 8.02 2.83 -76.33
C SER A 93 8.98 3.46 -75.31
N PHE A 94 10.04 4.15 -75.74
CA PHE A 94 10.96 4.80 -74.80
C PHE A 94 10.40 6.08 -74.15
N ILE A 95 9.45 6.78 -74.79
CA ILE A 95 8.88 8.03 -74.27
C ILE A 95 7.56 7.83 -73.51
N PHE A 96 6.71 6.87 -73.91
CA PHE A 96 5.39 6.67 -73.30
C PHE A 96 5.20 5.29 -72.66
N ILE A 97 5.52 4.19 -73.37
CA ILE A 97 5.19 2.83 -72.86
C ILE A 97 6.10 2.43 -71.69
N ILE A 98 7.41 2.62 -71.80
CA ILE A 98 8.38 2.24 -70.75
C ILE A 98 8.21 3.11 -69.50
N PRO A 99 8.07 4.45 -69.57
CA PRO A 99 7.74 5.24 -68.39
C PRO A 99 6.39 4.86 -67.76
N ARG A 100 5.36 4.52 -68.55
CA ARG A 100 4.08 4.05 -67.98
C ARG A 100 4.22 2.70 -67.30
N ILE A 101 4.87 1.71 -67.92
CA ILE A 101 5.13 0.40 -67.29
C ILE A 101 5.99 0.57 -66.02
N ALA A 102 6.99 1.45 -66.04
CA ALA A 102 7.80 1.74 -64.86
C ALA A 102 6.98 2.41 -63.74
N GLN A 103 6.01 3.28 -64.08
CA GLN A 103 5.02 3.81 -63.14
C GLN A 103 4.10 2.69 -62.63
N ASP A 104 3.52 1.85 -63.48
CA ASP A 104 2.66 0.73 -63.07
C ASP A 104 3.38 -0.27 -62.14
N LEU A 105 4.69 -0.49 -62.36
CA LEU A 105 5.53 -1.32 -61.48
C LEU A 105 5.91 -0.62 -60.18
N LEU A 106 6.08 0.71 -60.18
CA LEU A 106 6.25 1.50 -58.96
C LEU A 106 4.95 1.47 -58.14
N ASP A 107 3.81 1.73 -58.79
CA ASP A 107 2.44 1.69 -58.24
C ASP A 107 2.09 0.29 -57.68
N GLY A 108 2.61 -0.78 -58.28
CA GLY A 108 2.51 -2.16 -57.77
C GLY A 108 3.56 -2.58 -56.73
N GLY A 109 4.61 -1.79 -56.49
CA GLY A 109 5.65 -2.06 -55.49
C GLY A 109 5.23 -1.71 -54.05
N SER A 110 6.02 -2.13 -53.06
CA SER A 110 5.81 -1.81 -51.64
C SER A 110 7.03 -1.16 -51.02
N ILE A 111 6.80 -0.25 -50.07
CA ILE A 111 7.81 0.31 -49.18
C ILE A 111 7.50 -0.19 -47.77
N VAL A 112 8.50 -0.71 -47.08
CA VAL A 112 8.44 -1.11 -45.68
C VAL A 112 9.57 -0.40 -44.95
N ILE A 113 9.24 0.36 -43.91
CA ILE A 113 10.26 0.92 -43.02
C ILE A 113 10.78 -0.22 -42.13
N ASN A 114 12.10 -0.38 -42.07
CA ASN A 114 12.77 -1.41 -41.27
C ASN A 114 13.18 -0.87 -39.90
N SER A 115 13.69 0.35 -39.87
CA SER A 115 14.04 1.11 -38.66
C SER A 115 14.18 2.60 -38.96
N GLY A 116 14.24 3.42 -37.92
CA GLY A 116 14.60 4.83 -38.03
C GLY A 116 14.99 5.43 -36.68
N SER A 117 15.47 6.67 -36.70
CA SER A 117 15.72 7.45 -35.49
C SER A 117 15.36 8.91 -35.68
N LEU A 118 14.61 9.46 -34.72
CA LEU A 118 14.29 10.88 -34.59
C LEU A 118 15.16 11.42 -33.45
N LEU A 119 16.20 12.17 -33.78
CA LEU A 119 17.26 12.64 -32.88
C LEU A 119 17.29 14.18 -32.83
N GLN A 120 17.99 14.74 -31.85
CA GLN A 120 18.23 16.17 -31.67
C GLN A 120 16.98 17.06 -31.86
N PRO A 121 15.90 16.84 -31.08
CA PRO A 121 14.66 17.57 -31.24
C PRO A 121 14.79 19.06 -30.88
N THR A 122 14.46 19.94 -31.84
CA THR A 122 14.20 21.37 -31.59
C THR A 122 12.70 21.63 -31.64
N SER A 123 12.27 22.89 -31.53
CA SER A 123 10.85 23.28 -31.70
C SER A 123 10.36 23.23 -33.15
N ASP A 124 11.27 23.22 -34.13
CA ASP A 124 11.05 23.39 -35.56
C ASP A 124 11.73 22.35 -36.46
N SER A 125 12.53 21.44 -35.89
CA SER A 125 13.28 20.41 -36.63
C SER A 125 13.68 19.19 -35.78
N ILE A 126 14.16 18.16 -36.46
CA ILE A 126 14.91 17.02 -35.89
C ILE A 126 16.12 16.66 -36.79
N VAL A 127 16.97 15.75 -36.31
CA VAL A 127 17.87 14.94 -37.14
C VAL A 127 17.24 13.56 -37.38
N LEU A 128 17.02 13.20 -38.63
CA LEU A 128 16.34 11.99 -39.07
C LEU A 128 17.30 10.98 -39.70
N SER A 129 17.25 9.74 -39.23
CA SER A 129 17.77 8.57 -39.97
C SER A 129 16.64 7.58 -40.25
N LEU A 130 16.68 6.92 -41.41
CA LEU A 130 15.63 6.02 -41.88
C LEU A 130 16.21 4.88 -42.72
N ASN A 131 15.89 3.63 -42.39
CA ASN A 131 16.18 2.46 -43.21
C ASN A 131 14.87 1.86 -43.71
N ALA A 132 14.66 1.82 -45.03
CA ALA A 132 13.45 1.29 -45.64
C ALA A 132 13.77 0.31 -46.77
N SER A 133 13.10 -0.85 -46.77
CA SER A 133 13.14 -1.81 -47.87
C SER A 133 12.07 -1.48 -48.89
N ILE A 134 12.49 -1.22 -50.13
CA ILE A 134 11.61 -1.07 -51.27
C ILE A 134 11.62 -2.37 -52.08
N TYR A 135 10.43 -2.93 -52.31
CA TYR A 135 10.22 -4.04 -53.23
C TYR A 135 9.63 -3.53 -54.55
N VAL A 136 10.35 -3.73 -55.65
CA VAL A 136 9.86 -3.50 -57.01
C VAL A 136 9.68 -4.84 -57.73
N PRO A 137 8.46 -5.19 -58.19
CA PRO A 137 8.22 -6.45 -58.89
C PRO A 137 8.86 -6.47 -60.29
N GLY A 138 9.37 -7.64 -60.68
CA GLY A 138 9.88 -7.90 -62.04
C GLY A 138 11.41 -8.04 -62.16
N PRO A 139 11.92 -8.25 -63.38
CA PRO A 139 13.34 -8.58 -63.62
C PRO A 139 14.26 -7.35 -63.74
N PHE A 140 13.71 -6.13 -63.64
CA PHE A 140 14.39 -4.89 -64.00
C PHE A 140 15.29 -4.36 -62.87
N THR A 141 16.37 -3.68 -63.26
CA THR A 141 17.20 -2.86 -62.38
C THR A 141 16.93 -1.39 -62.71
N VAL A 142 16.54 -0.60 -61.71
CA VAL A 142 16.28 0.84 -61.85
C VAL A 142 17.35 1.59 -61.09
N HIS A 143 18.03 2.53 -61.76
CA HIS A 143 18.90 3.49 -61.08
C HIS A 143 18.11 4.76 -60.81
N THR A 144 17.99 5.18 -59.55
CA THR A 144 17.47 6.50 -59.19
C THR A 144 18.63 7.50 -59.12
N ALA A 145 18.37 8.77 -59.40
CA ALA A 145 19.25 9.85 -58.97
C ALA A 145 18.82 10.30 -57.56
N PRO A 146 19.68 11.04 -56.82
CA PRO A 146 19.25 11.71 -55.60
C PRO A 146 18.07 12.64 -55.90
N GLY A 147 17.16 12.78 -54.94
CA GLY A 147 15.95 13.59 -55.14
C GLY A 147 15.04 13.68 -53.93
N ASP A 148 14.14 14.65 -53.99
CA ASP A 148 13.36 15.13 -52.85
C ASP A 148 11.96 14.49 -52.82
N LEU A 149 11.57 13.96 -51.66
CA LEU A 149 10.25 13.41 -51.40
C LEU A 149 9.59 14.08 -50.20
N GLN A 150 8.36 14.55 -50.37
CA GLN A 150 7.54 15.05 -49.28
C GLN A 150 7.01 13.89 -48.42
N LEU A 151 7.33 13.93 -47.13
CA LEU A 151 6.71 13.11 -46.11
C LEU A 151 5.34 13.70 -45.78
N TYR A 152 4.28 12.90 -45.76
CA TYR A 152 2.92 13.37 -45.48
C TYR A 152 2.12 12.37 -44.63
N LEU A 153 1.08 12.86 -43.96
CA LEU A 153 0.12 12.01 -43.25
C LEU A 153 -1.12 11.79 -44.11
N PRO A 154 -1.49 10.56 -44.50
CA PRO A 154 -2.69 10.30 -45.28
C PRO A 154 -4.01 10.82 -44.69
N PRO A 155 -4.23 10.85 -43.35
CA PRO A 155 -5.41 11.50 -42.76
C PRO A 155 -5.45 13.03 -42.90
N VAL A 156 -4.30 13.69 -43.05
CA VAL A 156 -4.18 15.16 -43.20
C VAL A 156 -4.16 15.57 -44.68
N GLY A 157 -3.65 14.69 -45.55
CA GLY A 157 -3.58 14.86 -47.00
C GLY A 157 -2.24 15.44 -47.46
N SER A 158 -1.82 15.07 -48.67
CA SER A 158 -0.47 15.40 -49.17
C SER A 158 -0.24 16.87 -49.52
N GLN A 159 -1.26 17.73 -49.43
CA GLN A 159 -1.13 19.18 -49.54
C GLN A 159 -0.58 19.86 -48.27
N TYR A 160 -0.48 19.12 -47.16
CA TYR A 160 0.15 19.56 -45.92
C TYR A 160 1.31 18.59 -45.57
N PRO A 161 2.47 18.73 -46.25
CA PRO A 161 3.62 17.88 -45.98
C PRO A 161 4.19 18.16 -44.58
N VAL A 162 4.68 17.11 -43.94
CA VAL A 162 5.42 17.18 -42.67
C VAL A 162 6.78 17.83 -42.88
N GLY A 163 7.47 17.47 -43.97
CA GLY A 163 8.79 17.95 -44.37
C GLY A 163 9.35 17.11 -45.52
N THR A 164 10.54 17.46 -46.00
CA THR A 164 11.16 16.82 -47.18
C THR A 164 12.31 15.87 -46.80
N LEU A 165 12.30 14.68 -47.40
CA LEU A 165 13.38 13.70 -47.35
C LEU A 165 14.25 13.84 -48.60
N HIS A 166 15.57 13.89 -48.40
CA HIS A 166 16.57 13.92 -49.46
C HIS A 166 17.11 12.51 -49.69
N LEU A 167 16.58 11.79 -50.67
CA LEU A 167 17.03 10.42 -50.95
C LEU A 167 18.40 10.41 -51.64
N PRO A 168 19.28 9.44 -51.30
CA PRO A 168 20.44 9.12 -52.13
C PRO A 168 20.01 8.47 -53.47
N GLY A 169 20.89 8.56 -54.47
CA GLY A 169 20.69 7.90 -55.77
C GLY A 169 21.08 6.43 -55.71
N GLU A 170 20.09 5.54 -55.85
CA GLU A 170 20.20 4.12 -55.52
C GLU A 170 19.93 3.17 -56.69
N THR A 171 20.41 1.93 -56.57
CA THR A 171 20.23 0.89 -57.60
C THR A 171 19.24 -0.18 -57.14
N ILE A 172 17.97 0.09 -57.40
CA ILE A 172 16.83 -0.73 -56.96
C ILE A 172 16.66 -1.95 -57.88
N ARG A 173 16.61 -3.15 -57.29
CA ARG A 173 16.33 -4.42 -57.98
C ARG A 173 15.74 -5.46 -57.02
N GLY A 174 14.48 -5.83 -57.23
CA GLY A 174 13.78 -6.76 -56.34
C GLY A 174 13.52 -6.10 -54.98
N ASN A 175 14.02 -6.68 -53.89
CA ASN A 175 14.08 -6.02 -52.59
C ASN A 175 15.41 -5.26 -52.47
N THR A 176 15.37 -3.97 -52.14
CA THR A 176 16.55 -3.11 -51.97
C THR A 176 16.32 -2.20 -50.77
N SER A 177 17.27 -2.14 -49.84
CA SER A 177 17.24 -1.19 -48.72
C SER A 177 17.79 0.15 -49.15
N ILE A 178 17.07 1.23 -48.81
CA ILE A 178 17.52 2.61 -48.90
C ILE A 178 17.76 3.10 -47.48
N VAL A 179 18.87 3.82 -47.27
CA VAL A 179 19.24 4.38 -45.97
C VAL A 179 19.41 5.89 -46.09
N ILE A 180 18.80 6.62 -45.16
CA ILE A 180 19.05 8.02 -44.85
C ILE A 180 19.75 8.03 -43.50
N GLU A 181 20.89 8.72 -43.39
CA GLU A 181 21.67 8.82 -42.14
C GLU A 181 21.85 10.29 -41.77
N GLU A 182 21.50 10.64 -40.53
CA GLU A 182 21.72 11.94 -39.88
C GLU A 182 21.26 13.17 -40.71
N GLN A 183 20.16 13.05 -41.46
CA GLN A 183 19.62 14.15 -42.26
C GLN A 183 18.94 15.19 -41.36
N TYR A 184 19.37 16.45 -41.44
CA TYR A 184 18.60 17.56 -40.89
C TYR A 184 17.21 17.62 -41.55
N PHE A 185 16.15 17.71 -40.75
CA PHE A 185 14.76 17.65 -41.19
C PHE A 185 13.94 18.75 -40.48
N PRO A 186 13.83 19.94 -41.08
CA PRO A 186 12.95 21.01 -40.60
C PRO A 186 11.49 20.73 -40.99
N PHE A 187 10.53 21.15 -40.16
CA PHE A 187 9.12 20.90 -40.42
C PHE A 187 8.54 21.91 -41.43
N GLU A 188 8.00 21.41 -42.55
CA GLU A 188 7.25 22.25 -43.51
C GLU A 188 5.87 22.64 -42.95
N ASN A 189 5.28 21.79 -42.10
CA ASN A 189 4.01 22.06 -41.43
C ASN A 189 4.02 21.50 -40.00
N TYR A 190 4.17 22.41 -39.02
CA TYR A 190 4.20 22.04 -37.59
C TYR A 190 2.99 21.22 -37.15
N SER A 191 1.76 21.59 -37.57
CA SER A 191 0.56 20.84 -37.18
C SER A 191 0.53 19.42 -37.76
N SER A 192 1.14 19.19 -38.94
CA SER A 192 1.28 17.86 -39.54
C SER A 192 2.36 17.05 -38.84
N TRP A 193 3.46 17.68 -38.40
CA TRP A 193 4.45 17.06 -37.53
C TRP A 193 3.85 16.68 -36.16
N GLN A 194 3.16 17.61 -35.52
CA GLN A 194 2.44 17.38 -34.26
C GLN A 194 1.42 16.24 -34.39
N THR A 195 0.67 16.18 -35.50
CA THR A 195 -0.24 15.06 -35.78
C THR A 195 0.51 13.73 -36.00
N PHE A 196 1.73 13.76 -36.54
CA PHE A 196 2.57 12.56 -36.68
C PHE A 196 3.02 12.06 -35.31
N ILE A 197 3.49 12.96 -34.44
CA ILE A 197 3.88 12.66 -33.06
C ILE A 197 2.67 12.15 -32.25
N HIS A 198 1.51 12.81 -32.35
CA HIS A 198 0.24 12.35 -31.77
C HIS A 198 -0.09 10.92 -32.20
N ASN A 199 -0.10 10.65 -33.52
CA ASN A 199 -0.41 9.32 -34.04
C ASN A 199 0.62 8.26 -33.62
N ALA A 200 1.90 8.62 -33.62
CA ALA A 200 2.99 7.74 -33.20
C ALA A 200 2.92 7.40 -31.71
N ILE A 201 2.43 8.30 -30.86
CA ILE A 201 2.25 8.07 -29.43
C ILE A 201 0.93 7.32 -29.15
N MET A 202 -0.19 7.76 -29.73
CA MET A 202 -1.55 7.39 -29.30
C MET A 202 -2.12 6.09 -29.88
N PHE A 203 -1.55 5.58 -30.98
CA PHE A 203 -2.05 4.40 -31.69
C PHE A 203 -1.03 3.26 -31.75
N ASP A 204 -1.51 2.04 -32.00
CA ASP A 204 -0.69 0.85 -32.20
C ASP A 204 0.05 0.88 -33.54
N SER A 205 -0.56 1.54 -34.53
CA SER A 205 -0.04 1.69 -35.88
C SER A 205 -0.62 2.93 -36.57
N GLY A 206 0.11 3.46 -37.54
CA GLY A 206 -0.30 4.63 -38.32
C GLY A 206 0.26 4.61 -39.74
N PRO A 207 -0.50 5.09 -40.75
CA PRO A 207 -0.02 5.20 -42.12
C PRO A 207 0.84 6.46 -42.31
N LEU A 208 1.98 6.30 -42.98
CA LEU A 208 2.93 7.36 -43.31
C LEU A 208 3.15 7.39 -44.82
N GLY A 209 2.94 8.56 -45.42
CA GLY A 209 2.98 8.79 -46.87
C GLY A 209 4.29 9.40 -47.35
N LEU A 210 4.75 8.97 -48.52
CA LEU A 210 5.88 9.53 -49.27
C LEU A 210 5.42 9.90 -50.67
N LYS A 211 5.63 11.16 -51.08
CA LYS A 211 5.18 11.70 -52.37
C LYS A 211 6.24 12.54 -53.04
N GLY A 212 6.46 12.36 -54.34
CA GLY A 212 7.34 13.26 -55.10
C GLY A 212 7.92 12.68 -56.39
N PRO A 213 8.61 13.52 -57.18
CA PRO A 213 9.19 13.15 -58.46
C PRO A 213 10.53 12.42 -58.29
N ILE A 214 10.56 11.10 -58.53
CA ILE A 214 11.82 10.35 -58.58
C ILE A 214 12.37 10.39 -60.01
N PHE A 215 13.56 10.94 -60.20
CA PHE A 215 14.28 10.82 -61.47
C PHE A 215 14.91 9.43 -61.59
N THR A 216 14.50 8.66 -62.59
CA THR A 216 14.90 7.26 -62.78
C THR A 216 15.56 7.02 -64.13
N ARG A 217 16.41 5.98 -64.18
CA ARG A 217 17.07 5.52 -65.40
C ARG A 217 17.05 4.00 -65.49
N LEU A 218 16.37 3.49 -66.51
CA LEU A 218 16.36 2.07 -66.86
C LEU A 218 17.58 1.75 -67.75
N GLY A 219 18.66 1.24 -67.16
CA GLY A 219 19.91 0.92 -67.86
C GLY A 219 20.53 2.13 -68.58
N ARG A 220 20.78 2.02 -69.89
CA ARG A 220 21.42 3.09 -70.69
C ARG A 220 20.45 4.12 -71.29
N ILE A 221 19.13 3.92 -71.15
CA ILE A 221 18.08 4.77 -71.74
C ILE A 221 18.18 6.21 -71.18
N LYS A 222 17.60 7.21 -71.86
CA LYS A 222 17.45 8.57 -71.32
C LYS A 222 16.60 8.50 -70.03
N GLY A 223 17.01 9.23 -68.99
CA GLY A 223 16.26 9.23 -67.72
C GLY A 223 14.89 9.91 -67.85
N PHE A 224 13.95 9.48 -67.01
CA PHE A 224 12.57 9.96 -66.95
C PHE A 224 12.09 10.04 -65.49
N ILE A 225 11.12 10.92 -65.24
CA ILE A 225 10.55 11.13 -63.91
C ILE A 225 9.38 10.17 -63.71
N LEU A 226 9.38 9.46 -62.57
CA LEU A 226 8.21 8.76 -62.03
C LEU A 226 7.65 9.58 -60.87
N GLN A 227 6.34 9.48 -60.63
CA GLN A 227 5.72 10.06 -59.44
C GLN A 227 5.61 8.97 -58.38
N LEU A 228 6.32 9.11 -57.26
CA LEU A 228 6.02 8.32 -56.09
C LEU A 228 4.77 8.90 -55.43
N ASP A 229 3.82 8.04 -55.10
CA ASP A 229 2.85 8.27 -54.04
C ASP A 229 2.62 6.92 -53.33
N LYS A 230 3.20 6.77 -52.15
CA LYS A 230 3.23 5.50 -51.41
C LYS A 230 2.97 5.70 -49.94
N GLN A 231 2.29 4.74 -49.34
CA GLN A 231 1.98 4.73 -47.92
C GLN A 231 2.52 3.44 -47.30
N SER A 232 3.26 3.58 -46.20
CA SER A 232 3.70 2.47 -45.35
C SER A 232 2.99 2.59 -44.01
N THR A 233 2.49 1.49 -43.47
CA THR A 233 2.06 1.47 -42.07
C THR A 233 3.28 1.23 -41.19
N SER A 234 3.51 2.09 -40.20
CA SER A 234 4.45 1.83 -39.10
C SER A 234 3.67 1.48 -37.85
N LYS A 235 4.30 0.74 -36.92
CA LYS A 235 3.84 0.68 -35.53
C LYS A 235 4.09 2.03 -34.84
N GLY A 236 3.19 2.39 -33.92
CA GLY A 236 3.39 3.45 -32.93
C GLY A 236 3.83 2.88 -31.58
N LEU A 237 3.72 3.70 -30.54
CA LEU A 237 4.02 3.38 -29.14
C LEU A 237 2.83 2.79 -28.39
N ASN A 238 1.63 2.81 -28.99
CA ASN A 238 0.39 2.30 -28.40
C ASN A 238 0.12 2.82 -26.98
N ARG A 239 0.25 4.13 -26.75
CA ARG A 239 0.08 4.78 -25.43
C ARG A 239 1.02 4.23 -24.34
N PHE A 240 2.21 3.75 -24.74
CA PHE A 240 3.15 3.03 -23.89
C PHE A 240 2.54 1.80 -23.21
N ALA A 241 1.61 1.08 -23.88
CA ALA A 241 0.99 -0.13 -23.33
C ALA A 241 2.05 -1.16 -22.88
N GLY A 242 2.06 -1.47 -21.58
CA GLY A 242 3.11 -2.25 -20.92
C GLY A 242 4.11 -1.42 -20.11
N PHE A 243 3.87 -0.12 -19.94
CA PHE A 243 4.60 0.74 -19.00
C PHE A 243 4.49 0.21 -17.57
N SER A 244 5.61 0.21 -16.86
CA SER A 244 5.70 -0.16 -15.44
C SER A 244 6.60 0.81 -14.68
N ILE A 245 6.28 1.02 -13.40
CA ILE A 245 7.26 1.46 -12.41
C ILE A 245 7.79 0.18 -11.76
N ASP A 246 9.07 -0.09 -11.95
CA ASP A 246 9.76 -1.33 -11.57
C ASP A 246 10.27 -1.26 -10.12
N SER A 247 10.57 -0.05 -9.64
CA SER A 247 10.80 0.26 -8.22
C SER A 247 10.51 1.73 -7.94
N ALA A 248 10.10 2.06 -6.72
CA ALA A 248 10.00 3.43 -6.25
C ALA A 248 10.50 3.54 -4.82
N GLN A 249 11.30 4.58 -4.57
CA GLN A 249 11.82 4.98 -3.29
C GLN A 249 11.59 6.49 -3.13
N LEU A 250 10.93 6.92 -2.06
CA LEU A 250 11.25 8.24 -1.48
C LEU A 250 12.77 8.31 -1.21
N ILE A 251 13.42 9.46 -1.10
CA ILE A 251 14.79 9.52 -0.57
C ILE A 251 14.80 10.51 0.59
N LEU A 252 15.27 9.98 1.70
CA LEU A 252 15.09 10.49 3.03
C LEU A 252 16.48 10.35 3.69
N PRO A 253 17.19 11.45 4.01
CA PRO A 253 16.87 12.85 3.69
C PRO A 253 16.82 13.08 2.18
N ALA A 254 16.27 14.22 1.75
CA ALA A 254 16.50 14.71 0.40
C ALA A 254 18.00 14.76 0.05
N GLU A 255 18.35 14.36 -1.16
CA GLU A 255 19.71 14.51 -1.71
C GLU A 255 20.09 16.00 -1.86
N SER A 256 21.37 16.28 -2.10
CA SER A 256 21.90 17.65 -2.18
C SER A 256 21.40 18.49 -3.37
N ASP A 257 20.71 17.87 -4.34
CA ASP A 257 19.98 18.54 -5.42
C ASP A 257 18.49 18.78 -5.10
N GLY A 258 18.03 18.35 -3.91
CA GLY A 258 16.64 18.42 -3.46
C GLY A 258 15.83 17.14 -3.74
N THR A 259 16.38 16.15 -4.44
CA THR A 259 15.68 14.90 -4.79
C THR A 259 15.30 14.13 -3.52
N ASN A 260 14.00 13.96 -3.27
CA ASN A 260 13.48 13.10 -2.21
C ASN A 260 12.52 12.04 -2.75
N LEU A 261 12.55 11.76 -4.05
CA LEU A 261 11.84 10.66 -4.71
C LEU A 261 12.66 10.16 -5.90
N VAL A 262 12.95 8.86 -5.95
CA VAL A 262 13.66 8.17 -7.04
C VAL A 262 12.93 6.90 -7.39
N ALA A 263 12.63 6.71 -8.68
CA ALA A 263 11.97 5.51 -9.17
C ALA A 263 12.66 4.97 -10.42
N THR A 264 12.52 3.67 -10.65
CA THR A 264 12.93 2.98 -11.88
C THR A 264 11.67 2.64 -12.65
N ALA A 265 11.62 2.96 -13.94
CA ALA A 265 10.45 2.67 -14.77
C ALA A 265 10.86 2.12 -16.14
N THR A 266 10.02 1.29 -16.74
CA THR A 266 10.25 0.72 -18.06
C THR A 266 9.28 1.31 -19.07
N LEU A 267 9.83 2.04 -20.05
CA LEU A 267 9.13 2.59 -21.20
C LEU A 267 9.16 1.59 -22.37
N PRO A 268 8.04 0.91 -22.70
CA PRO A 268 7.97 0.02 -23.86
C PRO A 268 7.87 0.83 -25.15
N ASN A 269 8.56 0.34 -26.18
CA ASN A 269 8.52 0.85 -27.54
C ASN A 269 8.31 -0.32 -28.51
N PRO A 270 7.06 -0.67 -28.84
CA PRO A 270 6.76 -1.69 -29.84
C PRO A 270 6.99 -1.22 -31.28
N SER A 271 7.43 0.02 -31.50
CA SER A 271 7.78 0.56 -32.81
C SER A 271 9.19 0.17 -33.26
N ILE A 272 9.53 0.56 -34.49
CA ILE A 272 10.86 0.40 -35.11
C ILE A 272 11.69 1.69 -35.05
N LEU A 273 11.19 2.74 -34.39
CA LEU A 273 11.82 4.05 -34.30
C LEU A 273 12.56 4.19 -32.97
N THR A 274 13.76 4.75 -33.01
CA THR A 274 14.41 5.35 -31.84
C THR A 274 13.98 6.81 -31.72
N LEU A 275 13.55 7.24 -30.53
CA LEU A 275 13.07 8.59 -30.28
C LEU A 275 13.94 9.25 -29.20
N GLU A 276 14.72 10.26 -29.57
CA GLU A 276 15.29 11.20 -28.61
C GLU A 276 14.20 12.19 -28.21
N VAL A 277 13.95 12.31 -26.91
CA VAL A 277 12.87 13.13 -26.33
C VAL A 277 13.46 14.26 -25.48
N GLY A 278 14.62 14.04 -24.86
CA GLY A 278 15.28 15.02 -23.99
C GLY A 278 14.94 14.80 -22.52
N ASN A 279 14.84 15.88 -21.75
CA ASN A 279 14.44 15.84 -20.35
C ASN A 279 12.93 16.03 -20.26
N ALA A 280 12.22 15.15 -19.56
CA ALA A 280 10.80 15.34 -19.25
C ALA A 280 10.61 15.69 -17.79
N THR A 281 9.74 16.67 -17.52
CA THR A 281 9.28 17.06 -16.18
C THR A 281 7.78 16.82 -16.09
N ALA A 282 7.32 16.30 -14.95
CA ALA A 282 5.92 16.03 -14.66
C ALA A 282 5.54 16.49 -13.26
N ASN A 283 4.28 16.90 -13.09
CA ASN A 283 3.64 16.99 -11.78
C ASN A 283 3.09 15.61 -11.39
N ILE A 284 3.30 15.22 -10.13
CA ILE A 284 2.72 14.03 -9.51
C ILE A 284 1.58 14.51 -8.61
N SER A 285 0.38 13.93 -8.76
CA SER A 285 -0.84 14.45 -8.13
C SER A 285 -1.75 13.33 -7.60
N PHE A 286 -2.54 13.66 -6.58
CA PHE A 286 -3.73 12.89 -6.19
C PHE A 286 -4.97 13.68 -6.61
N GLY A 287 -5.64 13.25 -7.68
CA GLY A 287 -6.66 14.07 -8.33
C GLY A 287 -6.09 15.43 -8.73
N ASP A 288 -6.80 16.51 -8.35
CA ASP A 288 -6.38 17.89 -8.61
C ASP A 288 -5.20 18.38 -7.73
N ILE A 289 -4.78 17.60 -6.72
CA ILE A 289 -3.79 18.03 -5.71
C ILE A 289 -2.38 17.60 -6.14
N VAL A 290 -1.59 18.54 -6.66
CA VAL A 290 -0.16 18.31 -6.97
C VAL A 290 0.62 18.09 -5.67
N ILE A 291 1.14 16.89 -5.49
CA ILE A 291 1.93 16.46 -4.33
C ILE A 291 3.44 16.50 -4.57
N GLY A 292 3.89 16.75 -5.80
CA GLY A 292 5.31 16.78 -6.10
C GLY A 292 5.61 16.90 -7.59
N THR A 293 6.89 16.84 -7.93
CA THR A 293 7.38 16.82 -9.31
C THR A 293 8.31 15.63 -9.55
N GLY A 294 8.26 15.06 -10.75
CA GLY A 294 9.17 14.01 -11.21
C GLY A 294 9.87 14.46 -12.49
N MET A 295 11.12 14.05 -12.67
CA MET A 295 11.97 14.39 -13.81
C MET A 295 12.70 13.15 -14.31
N ILE A 296 12.78 13.00 -15.64
CA ILE A 296 13.58 11.96 -16.30
C ILE A 296 14.49 12.67 -17.29
N ASN A 297 15.81 12.49 -17.15
CA ASN A 297 16.81 13.18 -17.97
C ASN A 297 17.29 12.32 -19.15
N ASN A 298 17.60 12.96 -20.27
CA ASN A 298 18.21 12.36 -21.47
C ASN A 298 17.46 11.12 -22.01
N ILE A 299 16.13 11.20 -22.08
CA ILE A 299 15.26 10.13 -22.60
C ILE A 299 15.60 9.84 -24.07
N VAL A 300 16.03 8.61 -24.34
CA VAL A 300 16.16 8.03 -25.68
C VAL A 300 15.43 6.70 -25.72
N VAL A 301 14.22 6.70 -26.29
CA VAL A 301 13.33 5.54 -26.36
C VAL A 301 13.69 4.70 -27.59
N ARG A 302 14.40 3.59 -27.41
CA ARG A 302 14.81 2.64 -28.47
C ARG A 302 13.77 1.53 -28.65
N PRO A 303 13.69 0.83 -29.79
CA PRO A 303 12.81 -0.34 -29.95
C PRO A 303 13.03 -1.40 -28.86
N GLY A 304 11.94 -1.89 -28.26
CA GLY A 304 11.97 -2.77 -27.09
C GLY A 304 11.63 -2.06 -25.77
N ASN A 305 12.05 -2.63 -24.64
CA ASN A 305 11.83 -2.05 -23.30
C ASN A 305 13.01 -1.16 -22.90
N ASN A 306 12.74 0.06 -22.45
CA ASN A 306 13.76 1.04 -22.06
C ASN A 306 13.61 1.37 -20.57
N THR A 307 14.52 0.89 -19.75
CA THR A 307 14.55 1.24 -18.33
C THR A 307 15.13 2.65 -18.15
N VAL A 308 14.40 3.51 -17.44
CA VAL A 308 14.77 4.90 -17.13
C VAL A 308 14.68 5.16 -15.63
N GLN A 309 15.49 6.10 -15.14
CA GLN A 309 15.43 6.58 -13.76
C GLN A 309 14.64 7.89 -13.70
N ILE A 310 13.61 7.91 -12.86
CA ILE A 310 12.88 9.11 -12.44
C ILE A 310 13.57 9.64 -11.18
N ARG A 311 13.83 10.94 -11.11
CA ARG A 311 14.24 11.67 -9.90
C ARG A 311 13.29 12.83 -9.68
N GLY A 312 12.89 13.11 -8.44
CA GLY A 312 11.81 14.05 -8.15
C GLY A 312 11.76 14.54 -6.72
N VAL A 313 10.81 15.44 -6.49
CA VAL A 313 10.55 16.08 -5.20
C VAL A 313 9.09 15.88 -4.81
N ALA A 314 8.82 14.95 -3.89
CA ALA A 314 7.58 14.84 -3.15
C ALA A 314 7.49 15.93 -2.07
N ASN A 315 6.49 16.80 -2.19
CA ASN A 315 6.20 17.84 -1.22
C ASN A 315 5.43 17.24 -0.02
N LEU A 316 6.19 16.73 0.95
CA LEU A 316 5.66 16.10 2.15
C LEU A 316 4.70 17.00 2.93
N THR A 317 4.93 18.32 2.96
CA THR A 317 4.00 19.28 3.59
C THR A 317 2.65 19.28 2.89
N THR A 318 2.60 19.41 1.56
CA THR A 318 1.33 19.37 0.81
C THR A 318 0.64 18.01 0.89
N ILE A 319 1.40 16.91 0.99
CA ILE A 319 0.85 15.57 1.24
C ILE A 319 0.19 15.50 2.63
N LEU A 320 0.83 16.02 3.67
CA LEU A 320 0.31 16.03 5.05
C LEU A 320 -0.90 16.97 5.21
N ASP A 321 -0.82 18.18 4.68
CA ASP A 321 -1.90 19.19 4.73
C ASP A 321 -3.20 18.67 4.08
N ASN A 322 -3.07 17.86 3.03
CA ASN A 322 -4.19 17.31 2.27
C ASN A 322 -4.47 15.83 2.57
N LEU A 323 -3.81 15.24 3.58
CA LEU A 323 -3.77 13.80 3.81
C LEU A 323 -5.17 13.18 3.94
N LYS A 324 -6.11 13.87 4.59
CA LYS A 324 -7.51 13.41 4.73
C LYS A 324 -8.23 13.31 3.38
N THR A 325 -8.02 14.27 2.48
CA THR A 325 -8.59 14.26 1.12
C THR A 325 -7.95 13.16 0.27
N ILE A 326 -6.63 13.03 0.38
CA ILE A 326 -5.82 12.02 -0.32
C ILE A 326 -6.28 10.61 0.09
N LEU A 327 -6.29 10.29 1.39
CA LEU A 327 -6.69 8.98 1.89
C LEU A 327 -8.15 8.64 1.55
N ALA A 328 -9.06 9.63 1.58
CA ALA A 328 -10.44 9.42 1.16
C ALA A 328 -10.55 9.00 -0.31
N GLN A 329 -9.88 9.72 -1.22
CA GLN A 329 -9.85 9.41 -2.65
C GLN A 329 -9.11 8.10 -2.96
N GLN A 330 -8.05 7.80 -2.21
CA GLN A 330 -7.17 6.65 -2.45
C GLN A 330 -7.60 5.36 -1.75
N SER A 331 -8.56 5.42 -0.83
CA SER A 331 -9.06 4.30 -0.01
C SER A 331 -9.20 2.96 -0.76
N GLN A 332 -9.88 2.94 -1.90
CA GLN A 332 -10.09 1.72 -2.72
C GLN A 332 -8.79 1.14 -3.32
N TYR A 333 -7.82 2.00 -3.64
CA TYR A 333 -6.51 1.59 -4.19
C TYR A 333 -5.60 1.09 -3.06
N ILE A 334 -5.59 1.79 -1.92
CA ILE A 334 -4.82 1.43 -0.71
C ILE A 334 -5.28 0.07 -0.17
N GLN A 335 -6.60 -0.17 -0.11
CA GLN A 335 -7.17 -1.48 0.24
C GLN A 335 -6.77 -2.61 -0.73
N SER A 336 -6.34 -2.27 -1.95
CA SER A 336 -5.82 -3.20 -2.95
C SER A 336 -4.28 -3.32 -2.94
N GLY A 337 -3.58 -2.59 -2.05
CA GLY A 337 -2.11 -2.54 -1.97
C GLY A 337 -1.44 -1.56 -2.94
N TYR A 338 -2.16 -0.56 -3.46
CA TYR A 338 -1.69 0.36 -4.50
C TYR A 338 -1.99 1.84 -4.17
N LEU A 339 -1.38 2.76 -4.92
CA LEU A 339 -1.76 4.17 -4.99
C LEU A 339 -2.03 4.53 -6.45
N SER A 340 -3.17 5.16 -6.73
CA SER A 340 -3.43 5.78 -8.03
C SER A 340 -2.87 7.20 -8.01
N LEU A 341 -1.80 7.43 -8.77
CA LEU A 341 -1.10 8.71 -8.88
C LEU A 341 -1.28 9.28 -10.29
N THR A 342 -1.88 10.46 -10.38
CA THR A 342 -2.03 11.17 -11.64
C THR A 342 -0.73 11.90 -11.97
N THR A 343 -0.02 11.41 -12.99
CA THR A 343 1.20 12.04 -13.49
C THR A 343 0.89 12.85 -14.74
N THR A 344 1.14 14.16 -14.69
CA THR A 344 0.88 15.10 -15.79
C THR A 344 2.18 15.73 -16.25
N ILE A 345 2.57 15.51 -17.50
CA ILE A 345 3.78 16.09 -18.10
C ILE A 345 3.60 17.61 -18.25
N THR A 346 4.57 18.39 -17.76
CA THR A 346 4.53 19.86 -17.71
C THR A 346 5.54 20.55 -18.62
N ASP A 347 6.71 19.93 -18.84
CA ASP A 347 7.69 20.34 -19.84
C ASP A 347 8.41 19.10 -20.40
N ILE A 348 8.71 19.12 -21.69
CA ILE A 348 9.74 18.28 -22.29
C ILE A 348 10.72 19.21 -23.00
N SER A 349 12.00 19.18 -22.62
CA SER A 349 13.01 20.09 -23.12
C SER A 349 14.31 19.40 -23.55
N TYR A 350 14.94 19.94 -24.58
CA TYR A 350 16.19 19.46 -25.17
C TYR A 350 17.20 20.60 -25.26
N ASN A 351 18.44 20.37 -24.83
CA ASN A 351 19.50 21.38 -24.71
C ASN A 351 19.04 22.72 -24.06
N GLY A 352 18.13 22.64 -23.08
CA GLY A 352 17.60 23.80 -22.35
C GLY A 352 16.47 24.57 -23.06
N SER A 353 15.90 24.04 -24.14
CA SER A 353 14.73 24.60 -24.84
C SER A 353 13.56 23.62 -24.86
N THR A 354 12.35 24.07 -24.55
CA THR A 354 11.14 23.24 -24.63
C THR A 354 10.89 22.74 -26.05
N VAL A 355 10.53 21.46 -26.16
CA VAL A 355 10.09 20.77 -27.38
C VAL A 355 8.55 20.72 -27.35
N PRO A 356 7.85 21.67 -27.97
CA PRO A 356 6.42 21.87 -27.77
C PRO A 356 5.58 20.70 -28.27
N TYR A 357 5.89 20.07 -29.41
CA TYR A 357 5.11 18.92 -29.90
C TYR A 357 5.21 17.66 -29.02
N TYR A 358 6.30 17.46 -28.28
CA TYR A 358 6.34 16.41 -27.26
C TYR A 358 5.56 16.86 -26.01
N THR A 359 5.78 18.08 -25.54
CA THR A 359 5.12 18.63 -24.34
C THR A 359 3.59 18.66 -24.49
N GLU A 360 3.08 19.17 -25.62
CA GLU A 360 1.66 19.29 -25.93
C GLU A 360 0.98 17.92 -26.11
N GLU A 361 1.61 16.92 -26.76
CA GLU A 361 0.99 15.60 -26.90
C GLU A 361 1.08 14.76 -25.63
N MET A 362 2.18 14.84 -24.88
CA MET A 362 2.32 14.14 -23.60
C MET A 362 1.47 14.78 -22.49
N GLY A 363 1.26 16.10 -22.53
CA GLY A 363 0.32 16.80 -21.65
C GLY A 363 -1.17 16.51 -21.93
N LYS A 364 -1.50 15.87 -23.06
CA LYS A 364 -2.86 15.39 -23.40
C LYS A 364 -3.16 14.00 -22.84
N PHE A 365 -2.28 13.43 -22.00
CA PHE A 365 -2.56 12.25 -21.19
C PHE A 365 -3.06 12.67 -19.79
N PRO A 366 -4.39 12.78 -19.56
CA PRO A 366 -4.90 12.59 -18.22
C PRO A 366 -4.65 11.13 -17.82
N GLU A 367 -4.20 10.93 -16.58
CA GLU A 367 -4.21 9.64 -15.87
C GLU A 367 -3.46 8.48 -16.57
N VAL A 368 -2.14 8.40 -16.34
CA VAL A 368 -1.42 7.12 -16.42
C VAL A 368 -1.83 6.26 -15.22
N ASP A 369 -3.00 5.64 -15.30
CA ASP A 369 -3.58 4.80 -14.25
C ASP A 369 -2.72 3.53 -14.05
N MET A 370 -1.90 3.51 -12.98
CA MET A 370 -0.76 2.60 -12.84
C MET A 370 -1.16 1.15 -12.51
N PRO A 371 -0.95 0.15 -13.40
CA PRO A 371 -1.40 -1.21 -13.14
C PRO A 371 -0.33 -2.06 -12.41
N LYS A 372 -0.57 -2.34 -11.13
CA LYS A 372 -0.06 -3.53 -10.41
C LYS A 372 1.47 -3.82 -10.43
N ILE A 373 2.31 -2.91 -9.93
CA ILE A 373 3.54 -3.31 -9.20
C ILE A 373 3.64 -2.49 -7.92
N PHE A 374 3.40 -3.11 -6.76
CA PHE A 374 3.89 -2.67 -5.45
C PHE A 374 3.88 -3.84 -4.45
N PRO A 375 4.99 -4.59 -4.31
CA PRO A 375 5.36 -5.12 -3.01
C PRO A 375 6.04 -3.98 -2.23
N LEU A 376 5.35 -3.41 -1.22
CA LEU A 376 5.92 -2.41 -0.32
C LEU A 376 6.87 -3.09 0.68
N THR A 377 7.98 -3.62 0.16
CA THR A 377 8.96 -4.41 0.90
C THR A 377 10.32 -3.71 0.92
N LYS A 378 10.62 -3.12 2.09
CA LYS A 378 11.93 -2.65 2.56
C LYS A 378 12.39 -1.26 2.10
N SER A 379 13.16 -0.64 3.00
CA SER A 379 13.84 0.65 2.92
C SER A 379 12.96 1.85 2.56
N LEU A 380 12.50 2.58 3.60
CA LEU A 380 12.63 4.05 3.68
C LEU A 380 12.33 4.71 5.04
N PRO A 381 13.37 4.90 5.86
CA PRO A 381 13.43 5.91 6.92
C PRO A 381 14.36 7.11 6.54
N LEU A 382 14.41 8.13 7.43
CA LEU A 382 15.37 9.27 7.60
C LEU A 382 14.94 10.71 7.20
N LEU A 383 14.94 11.62 8.18
CA LEU A 383 15.37 13.04 8.02
C LEU A 383 14.56 13.99 7.07
N ALA A 384 14.49 15.30 7.30
CA ALA A 384 15.19 16.11 8.29
C ALA A 384 14.25 17.10 8.99
N THR A 385 13.90 16.79 10.25
CA THR A 385 13.99 17.73 11.38
C THR A 385 13.79 19.22 11.08
N SER A 386 12.54 19.68 11.05
CA SER A 386 12.25 20.98 11.65
C SER A 386 12.32 20.81 13.17
N VAL A 387 13.32 21.37 13.84
CA VAL A 387 13.44 21.31 15.31
C VAL A 387 12.41 22.24 15.96
N LEU A 388 11.16 21.79 15.98
CA LEU A 388 10.29 22.03 17.11
C LEU A 388 10.81 21.10 18.21
N ALA A 389 11.35 21.68 19.29
CA ALA A 389 11.86 20.87 20.38
C ALA A 389 10.70 20.10 21.03
N VAL A 390 10.87 18.79 21.24
CA VAL A 390 9.93 17.94 21.98
C VAL A 390 9.57 18.63 23.30
N ASN A 391 8.27 18.76 23.59
CA ASN A 391 7.78 19.56 24.71
C ASN A 391 7.86 18.79 26.04
N TYR A 392 9.09 18.50 26.45
CA TYR A 392 9.41 17.85 27.69
C TYR A 392 8.85 18.56 28.93
N PRO A 393 8.34 17.81 29.91
CA PRO A 393 8.21 18.29 31.28
C PRO A 393 9.56 18.86 31.77
N PRO A 394 9.59 20.08 32.34
CA PRO A 394 10.82 20.77 32.68
C PRO A 394 11.47 20.20 33.93
N TYR A 395 12.80 20.06 33.92
CA TYR A 395 13.54 19.62 35.10
C TYR A 395 13.29 20.55 36.31
N PRO A 396 12.86 20.03 37.47
CA PRO A 396 12.72 20.81 38.68
C PRO A 396 14.09 21.26 39.20
N GLN A 397 14.14 22.40 39.89
CA GLN A 397 15.38 22.92 40.49
C GLN A 397 15.95 21.98 41.56
N ASP A 398 15.08 21.21 42.23
CA ASP A 398 15.43 20.08 43.07
C ASP A 398 15.08 18.77 42.35
N LEU A 399 16.10 18.07 41.88
CA LEU A 399 15.94 16.78 41.18
C LEU A 399 15.39 15.66 42.09
N THR A 400 15.38 15.87 43.42
CA THR A 400 14.78 14.94 44.40
C THR A 400 13.29 15.20 44.67
N THR A 401 12.70 16.24 44.07
CA THR A 401 11.26 16.50 44.14
C THR A 401 10.48 15.33 43.51
N PRO A 402 9.58 14.66 44.25
CA PRO A 402 8.85 13.50 43.78
C PRO A 402 7.60 13.93 42.99
N PHE A 403 7.36 13.25 41.89
CA PHE A 403 6.25 13.48 40.98
C PHE A 403 5.70 12.14 40.45
N GLN A 404 4.66 12.16 39.63
CA GLN A 404 4.04 10.94 39.06
C GLN A 404 3.60 9.93 40.13
N GLN A 405 2.98 10.41 41.21
CA GLN A 405 2.53 9.59 42.34
C GLN A 405 1.49 8.54 41.91
N ARG A 406 1.73 7.27 42.25
CA ARG A 406 0.89 6.12 41.91
C ARG A 406 0.66 5.26 43.16
N LEU A 407 -0.60 5.15 43.59
CA LEU A 407 -1.01 4.29 44.70
C LEU A 407 -1.59 2.97 44.17
N ALA A 408 -1.34 1.86 44.84
CA ALA A 408 -2.03 0.60 44.59
C ALA A 408 -2.34 -0.18 45.88
N SER A 409 -3.40 -0.99 45.84
CA SER A 409 -3.75 -1.92 46.92
C SER A 409 -2.75 -3.06 46.95
N TYR A 410 -1.87 -3.09 47.96
CA TYR A 410 -0.86 -4.14 48.13
C TYR A 410 -1.37 -5.30 49.00
N GLY A 411 -2.56 -5.14 49.61
CA GLY A 411 -3.22 -6.14 50.43
C GLY A 411 -4.32 -5.52 51.30
N PRO A 412 -5.10 -6.32 52.04
CA PRO A 412 -6.28 -5.84 52.79
C PRO A 412 -5.97 -4.87 53.94
N ASN A 413 -4.69 -4.66 54.26
CA ASN A 413 -4.19 -3.68 55.22
C ASN A 413 -2.88 -3.01 54.74
N ALA A 414 -2.66 -2.94 53.42
CA ALA A 414 -1.42 -2.45 52.83
C ALA A 414 -1.64 -1.67 51.53
N VAL A 415 -0.92 -0.58 51.36
CA VAL A 415 -0.95 0.29 50.17
C VAL A 415 0.49 0.57 49.74
N SER A 416 0.78 0.41 48.46
CA SER A 416 2.03 0.85 47.87
C SER A 416 1.93 2.32 47.45
N VAL A 417 3.06 3.03 47.58
CA VAL A 417 3.25 4.41 47.13
C VAL A 417 4.44 4.38 46.17
N GLY A 418 4.14 4.48 44.87
CA GLY A 418 5.12 4.66 43.80
C GLY A 418 5.25 6.13 43.40
N TRP A 419 6.44 6.55 42.96
CA TRP A 419 6.70 7.90 42.43
C TRP A 419 7.97 7.91 41.56
N ASN A 420 8.19 8.99 40.83
CA ASN A 420 9.41 9.24 40.06
C ASN A 420 10.19 10.45 40.63
N THR A 421 11.50 10.50 40.37
CA THR A 421 12.41 11.63 40.66
C THR A 421 13.39 11.81 39.50
N TYR A 422 14.02 12.99 39.35
CA TYR A 422 15.03 13.27 38.32
C TYR A 422 16.48 13.05 38.81
N ALA A 423 16.64 12.35 39.93
CA ALA A 423 17.92 11.87 40.44
C ALA A 423 17.71 10.52 41.15
N PRO A 424 18.71 9.62 41.18
CA PRO A 424 18.60 8.35 41.89
C PRO A 424 18.45 8.54 43.41
N GLN A 425 17.67 7.66 44.03
CA GLN A 425 17.48 7.59 45.48
C GLN A 425 18.03 6.24 46.00
N ASP A 426 19.00 6.29 46.92
CA ASP A 426 19.49 5.08 47.59
C ASP A 426 18.39 4.38 48.41
N LYS A 427 17.53 5.19 49.05
CA LYS A 427 16.26 4.76 49.63
C LYS A 427 15.23 5.87 49.48
N GLY A 428 14.09 5.55 48.91
CA GLY A 428 12.90 6.40 48.99
C GLY A 428 12.20 6.18 50.32
N CYS A 429 11.73 7.23 50.99
CA CYS A 429 10.99 7.11 52.26
C CYS A 429 9.66 7.86 52.19
N VAL A 430 8.65 7.34 52.89
CA VAL A 430 7.31 7.92 53.01
C VAL A 430 6.96 8.05 54.49
N ARG A 431 6.54 9.26 54.89
CA ARG A 431 5.88 9.52 56.17
C ARG A 431 4.38 9.39 56.01
N TYR A 432 3.69 8.85 57.00
CA TYR A 432 2.23 8.75 57.00
C TYR A 432 1.62 8.79 58.41
N GLY A 433 0.32 9.08 58.48
CA GLY A 433 -0.46 9.14 59.71
C GLY A 433 -1.95 9.39 59.45
N ASN A 434 -2.75 9.52 60.50
CA ASN A 434 -4.20 9.75 60.41
C ASN A 434 -4.61 11.24 60.45
N SER A 435 -3.66 12.16 60.33
CA SER A 435 -3.88 13.61 60.25
C SER A 435 -2.76 14.25 59.40
N PRO A 436 -3.04 15.28 58.58
CA PRO A 436 -2.00 15.93 57.78
C PRO A 436 -0.91 16.58 58.63
N ASP A 437 -1.26 17.07 59.82
CA ASP A 437 -0.34 17.71 60.76
C ASP A 437 0.48 16.71 61.61
N ASN A 438 0.24 15.40 61.48
CA ASN A 438 0.85 14.38 62.33
C ASN A 438 1.12 13.06 61.56
N LEU A 439 2.15 13.10 60.70
CA LEU A 439 2.66 11.93 59.98
C LEU A 439 3.65 11.16 60.87
N ASN A 440 3.09 10.42 61.85
CA ASN A 440 3.83 9.83 62.97
C ASN A 440 4.51 8.48 62.66
N HIS A 441 4.40 7.98 61.44
CA HIS A 441 5.09 6.77 60.95
C HIS A 441 6.00 7.13 59.76
N GLU A 442 7.13 6.45 59.61
CA GLU A 442 8.04 6.56 58.45
C GLU A 442 8.45 5.15 58.00
N VAL A 443 8.39 4.88 56.70
CA VAL A 443 8.83 3.62 56.08
C VAL A 443 9.66 3.94 54.83
N CYS A 444 10.73 3.19 54.61
CA CYS A 444 11.63 3.36 53.47
C CYS A 444 11.70 2.11 52.59
N SER A 445 12.09 2.30 51.33
CA SER A 445 12.26 1.23 50.36
C SER A 445 13.36 0.24 50.78
N SER A 446 13.15 -1.03 50.43
CA SER A 446 14.15 -2.11 50.62
C SER A 446 15.26 -2.08 49.57
N SER A 447 15.01 -1.42 48.43
CA SER A 447 15.93 -1.26 47.30
C SER A 447 16.09 0.23 46.93
N ASN A 448 17.16 0.53 46.20
CA ASN A 448 17.35 1.79 45.50
C ASN A 448 16.26 1.99 44.43
N SER A 449 16.08 3.24 44.00
CA SER A 449 15.24 3.60 42.84
C SER A 449 15.78 3.00 41.54
N THR A 450 14.91 2.58 40.63
CA THR A 450 15.28 1.94 39.35
C THR A 450 15.12 2.87 38.15
N THR A 451 15.86 2.62 37.07
CA THR A 451 15.76 3.37 35.79
C THR A 451 16.25 2.51 34.61
N TYR A 452 15.99 2.95 33.38
CA TYR A 452 16.36 2.30 32.12
C TYR A 452 17.06 3.29 31.16
N PRO A 453 17.82 2.84 30.14
CA PRO A 453 18.75 3.71 29.37
C PRO A 453 18.11 4.88 28.60
N SER A 454 16.85 4.75 28.21
CA SER A 454 16.07 5.84 27.62
C SER A 454 15.53 6.84 28.64
N SER A 455 15.33 6.47 29.91
CA SER A 455 14.63 7.30 30.90
C SER A 455 15.39 8.56 31.31
N ARG A 456 14.64 9.61 31.62
CA ARG A 456 15.12 10.80 32.34
C ARG A 456 14.90 10.71 33.85
N THR A 457 14.24 9.64 34.33
CA THR A 457 13.67 9.56 35.67
C THR A 457 14.04 8.27 36.39
N TRP A 458 13.94 8.29 37.72
CA TRP A 458 14.15 7.14 38.60
C TRP A 458 12.86 6.83 39.34
N SER A 459 12.38 5.59 39.23
CA SER A 459 11.17 5.08 39.86
C SER A 459 11.47 4.50 41.24
N SER A 460 10.70 4.93 42.24
CA SER A 460 10.79 4.51 43.65
C SER A 460 9.45 3.90 44.09
N THR A 461 9.48 2.97 45.05
CA THR A 461 8.25 2.41 45.63
C THR A 461 8.44 2.06 47.12
N VAL A 462 7.42 2.34 47.93
CA VAL A 462 7.36 1.99 49.36
C VAL A 462 6.01 1.34 49.65
N VAL A 463 6.00 0.22 50.38
CA VAL A 463 4.76 -0.43 50.84
C VAL A 463 4.47 -0.05 52.28
N LEU A 464 3.36 0.66 52.49
CA LEU A 464 2.80 0.93 53.81
C LEU A 464 1.98 -0.29 54.25
N THR A 465 2.18 -0.77 55.48
CA THR A 465 1.56 -2.02 55.98
C THR A 465 1.01 -1.84 57.38
N GLY A 466 0.05 -2.69 57.77
CA GLY A 466 -0.61 -2.60 59.08
C GLY A 466 -1.62 -1.45 59.19
N LEU A 467 -2.11 -0.95 58.05
CA LEU A 467 -3.11 0.11 57.98
C LEU A 467 -4.46 -0.39 58.53
N THR A 468 -5.18 0.45 59.25
CA THR A 468 -6.59 0.20 59.56
C THR A 468 -7.38 0.20 58.23
N PRO A 469 -8.22 -0.82 57.94
CA PRO A 469 -9.04 -0.84 56.73
C PRO A 469 -10.04 0.32 56.64
N ALA A 470 -10.49 0.65 55.43
CA ALA A 470 -11.52 1.66 55.15
C ALA A 470 -11.33 2.99 55.91
N THR A 471 -10.08 3.48 55.97
CA THR A 471 -9.64 4.60 56.80
C THR A 471 -8.81 5.58 55.96
N THR A 472 -9.05 6.88 56.09
CA THR A 472 -8.22 7.90 55.46
C THR A 472 -6.86 8.00 56.15
N TYR A 473 -5.80 7.91 55.36
CA TYR A 473 -4.42 8.15 55.76
C TYR A 473 -3.85 9.32 54.95
N TYR A 474 -3.08 10.16 55.63
CA TYR A 474 -2.29 11.24 55.03
C TYR A 474 -0.85 10.75 54.87
N TYR A 475 -0.18 11.18 53.80
CA TYR A 475 1.19 10.77 53.51
C TYR A 475 2.01 11.89 52.85
N GLN A 476 3.33 11.83 53.02
CA GLN A 476 4.30 12.73 52.41
C GLN A 476 5.55 11.92 52.04
N ILE A 477 5.99 12.04 50.78
CA ILE A 477 7.27 11.46 50.34
C ILE A 477 8.39 12.33 50.90
N VAL A 478 9.43 11.72 51.48
CA VAL A 478 10.54 12.43 52.13
C VAL A 478 11.53 12.93 51.07
N SER A 479 11.48 14.22 50.78
CA SER A 479 12.36 14.96 49.87
C SER A 479 12.57 16.39 50.38
N THR A 480 13.29 17.22 49.62
CA THR A 480 13.42 18.67 49.91
C THR A 480 12.10 19.43 49.73
N ASN A 481 11.21 18.94 48.85
CA ASN A 481 9.98 19.59 48.43
C ASN A 481 8.93 18.52 48.07
N SER A 482 7.84 18.41 48.85
CA SER A 482 6.80 17.39 48.72
C SER A 482 5.55 17.80 49.50
N SER A 483 4.36 17.68 48.90
CA SER A 483 3.08 17.95 49.57
C SER A 483 2.66 16.81 50.52
N VAL A 484 1.76 17.12 51.45
CA VAL A 484 1.01 16.10 52.18
C VAL A 484 -0.25 15.78 51.38
N GLU A 485 -0.30 14.60 50.77
CA GLU A 485 -1.50 14.08 50.11
C GLU A 485 -2.22 13.07 51.03
N HIS A 486 -3.30 12.45 50.54
CA HIS A 486 -4.08 11.50 51.32
C HIS A 486 -4.69 10.41 50.44
N PHE A 487 -5.00 9.26 51.04
CA PHE A 487 -5.66 8.14 50.39
C PHE A 487 -6.62 7.42 51.34
N PHE A 488 -7.55 6.64 50.79
CA PHE A 488 -8.44 5.76 51.54
C PHE A 488 -7.88 4.34 51.53
N SER A 489 -7.64 3.74 52.69
CA SER A 489 -7.08 2.38 52.78
C SER A 489 -8.08 1.31 52.31
N PRO A 490 -7.60 0.13 51.84
CA PRO A 490 -8.47 -0.94 51.36
C PRO A 490 -9.56 -1.38 52.35
N ARG A 491 -10.71 -1.79 51.81
CA ARG A 491 -11.81 -2.38 52.58
C ARG A 491 -11.49 -3.82 52.98
N THR A 492 -11.80 -4.19 54.22
CA THR A 492 -11.67 -5.56 54.71
C THR A 492 -12.44 -6.54 53.81
N PRO A 493 -11.84 -7.64 53.34
CA PRO A 493 -12.55 -8.67 52.59
C PRO A 493 -13.76 -9.19 53.38
N GLY A 494 -14.93 -9.21 52.73
CA GLY A 494 -16.22 -9.45 53.38
C GLY A 494 -17.06 -8.21 53.68
N ASP A 495 -16.52 -6.99 53.59
CA ASP A 495 -17.32 -5.75 53.68
C ASP A 495 -18.31 -5.64 52.52
N LYS A 496 -19.61 -5.61 52.85
CA LYS A 496 -20.72 -5.56 51.88
C LYS A 496 -21.32 -4.15 51.74
N THR A 497 -20.74 -3.13 52.34
CA THR A 497 -21.25 -1.76 52.17
C THR A 497 -20.99 -1.26 50.74
N PRO A 498 -21.91 -0.52 50.10
CA PRO A 498 -21.80 -0.19 48.69
C PRO A 498 -20.62 0.74 48.38
N PHE A 499 -19.97 0.53 47.23
CA PHE A 499 -18.91 1.38 46.69
C PHE A 499 -18.89 1.34 45.16
N SER A 500 -18.14 2.27 44.55
CA SER A 500 -17.90 2.32 43.11
C SER A 500 -16.41 2.15 42.78
N MET A 501 -16.12 1.53 41.63
CA MET A 501 -14.81 1.55 40.96
C MET A 501 -14.97 2.06 39.53
N ASN A 502 -13.94 2.70 39.00
CA ASN A 502 -13.89 3.07 37.58
C ASN A 502 -12.99 2.10 36.78
N VAL A 503 -13.29 2.01 35.49
CA VAL A 503 -12.59 1.20 34.50
C VAL A 503 -12.22 2.12 33.34
N VAL A 504 -10.94 2.20 33.04
CA VAL A 504 -10.41 2.79 31.81
C VAL A 504 -9.46 1.78 31.17
N ALA A 505 -9.38 1.76 29.86
CA ALA A 505 -8.30 1.14 29.11
C ALA A 505 -8.02 2.03 27.90
N ASP A 506 -6.86 1.90 27.25
CA ASP A 506 -6.61 2.58 25.96
C ASP A 506 -6.65 4.13 26.11
N LEU A 507 -6.00 4.63 27.16
CA LEU A 507 -6.28 5.95 27.74
C LEU A 507 -5.63 7.12 27.00
N GLY A 508 -4.38 6.96 26.56
CA GLY A 508 -3.61 7.99 25.86
C GLY A 508 -3.18 9.18 26.72
N VAL A 509 -2.23 9.95 26.18
CA VAL A 509 -1.77 11.24 26.71
C VAL A 509 -2.49 12.42 26.03
N TYR A 510 -2.62 13.54 26.73
CA TYR A 510 -3.19 14.78 26.20
C TYR A 510 -2.09 15.84 25.90
N GLY A 511 -2.28 16.71 24.89
CA GLY A 511 -1.42 17.87 24.66
C GLY A 511 -0.90 18.03 23.22
N PRO A 512 0.21 18.78 23.00
CA PRO A 512 0.75 19.02 21.66
C PRO A 512 1.33 17.74 21.03
N ASP A 513 1.97 16.91 21.86
CA ASP A 513 2.45 15.59 21.48
C ASP A 513 1.33 14.55 21.72
N GLY A 514 0.47 14.78 22.74
CA GLY A 514 -0.63 13.91 23.14
C GLY A 514 -1.98 14.14 22.44
N TYR A 515 -2.13 13.48 21.29
CA TYR A 515 -3.20 12.51 20.98
C TYR A 515 -4.70 12.79 21.22
N THR A 516 -5.16 13.43 22.30
CA THR A 516 -6.55 13.87 22.44
C THR A 516 -6.68 15.39 22.27
N LEU A 517 -7.44 15.87 21.28
CA LEU A 517 -7.77 17.29 21.11
C LEU A 517 -9.25 17.48 20.70
N SER A 518 -10.12 17.24 21.68
CA SER A 518 -11.57 17.49 21.69
C SER A 518 -12.49 16.65 20.78
N SER A 519 -13.61 16.23 21.35
CA SER A 519 -14.92 16.44 20.72
C SER A 519 -15.51 17.76 21.24
N ASN A 520 -16.39 18.42 20.49
CA ASN A 520 -16.61 19.87 20.65
C ASN A 520 -17.23 20.32 22.00
N SER A 521 -16.45 21.14 22.71
CA SER A 521 -16.86 22.34 23.48
C SER A 521 -18.15 22.30 24.34
N SER A 522 -18.01 22.16 25.67
CA SER A 522 -18.99 22.72 26.61
C SER A 522 -18.43 22.92 28.03
N GLY A 523 -17.51 23.88 28.19
CA GLY A 523 -16.79 24.13 29.44
C GLY A 523 -17.70 24.35 30.67
N LEU A 524 -17.53 23.49 31.68
CA LEU A 524 -18.30 23.47 32.92
C LEU A 524 -17.40 23.14 34.12
N LEU A 525 -16.71 24.17 34.63
CA LEU A 525 -15.83 24.05 35.80
C LEU A 525 -16.60 23.67 37.07
N ARG A 526 -16.18 22.59 37.73
CA ARG A 526 -16.26 22.47 39.19
C ARG A 526 -14.91 22.08 39.76
N LYS A 527 -14.68 22.51 41.00
CA LYS A 527 -13.43 22.30 41.72
C LYS A 527 -13.60 21.14 42.69
N ASP A 528 -12.54 20.38 42.87
CA ASP A 528 -11.99 20.26 44.22
C ASP A 528 -10.47 20.50 44.20
N THR A 529 -9.80 20.54 45.36
CA THR A 529 -8.39 20.95 45.45
C THR A 529 -7.42 19.86 44.97
N ILE A 530 -7.35 19.70 43.65
CA ILE A 530 -6.32 18.95 42.93
C ILE A 530 -5.20 19.96 42.54
N PRO A 531 -3.92 19.76 42.93
CA PRO A 531 -2.92 20.84 42.88
C PRO A 531 -2.53 21.34 41.48
N SER A 532 -2.63 20.48 40.47
CA SER A 532 -2.27 20.77 39.09
C SER A 532 -3.07 19.88 38.15
N ILE A 533 -3.86 20.48 37.26
CA ILE A 533 -4.41 19.89 36.04
C ILE A 533 -4.18 20.94 34.96
N ASP A 534 -3.56 20.57 33.85
CA ASP A 534 -3.32 21.48 32.73
C ASP A 534 -4.65 22.04 32.18
N PRO A 535 -4.81 23.37 31.99
CA PRO A 535 -6.05 23.97 31.48
C PRO A 535 -6.51 23.48 30.11
N SER A 536 -5.66 22.77 29.36
CA SER A 536 -6.04 22.15 28.09
C SER A 536 -6.85 20.85 28.26
N LEU A 537 -6.76 20.16 29.41
CA LEU A 537 -7.38 18.85 29.69
C LEU A 537 -8.90 18.84 29.89
N GLU A 538 -9.61 19.97 29.76
CA GLU A 538 -10.96 20.21 30.32
C GLU A 538 -12.05 19.17 29.97
N HIS A 539 -11.88 18.34 28.92
CA HIS A 539 -12.84 17.29 28.52
C HIS A 539 -12.22 15.90 28.23
N ALA A 540 -10.99 15.62 28.67
CA ALA A 540 -10.37 14.29 28.55
C ALA A 540 -10.88 13.30 29.64
N THR A 541 -10.72 11.98 29.44
CA THR A 541 -11.12 10.97 30.44
C THR A 541 -10.38 11.11 31.77
N ILE A 542 -9.09 11.50 31.75
CA ILE A 542 -8.34 11.87 32.96
C ILE A 542 -9.02 13.03 33.71
N GLY A 543 -9.49 14.05 32.97
CA GLY A 543 -10.27 15.16 33.53
C GLY A 543 -11.61 14.72 34.12
N ALA A 544 -12.32 13.77 33.47
CA ALA A 544 -13.55 13.20 34.01
C ALA A 544 -13.31 12.41 35.31
N LEU A 545 -12.25 11.60 35.38
CA LEU A 545 -11.83 10.88 36.58
C LEU A 545 -11.45 11.84 37.73
N ALA A 546 -10.79 12.96 37.42
CA ALA A 546 -10.43 13.99 38.39
C ALA A 546 -11.67 14.77 38.90
N ASN A 547 -12.59 15.12 38.01
CA ASN A 547 -13.84 15.83 38.35
C ASN A 547 -14.84 14.97 39.14
N THR A 548 -14.72 13.64 39.07
CA THR A 548 -15.56 12.66 39.80
C THR A 548 -14.79 11.91 40.89
N VAL A 549 -13.63 12.44 41.32
CA VAL A 549 -12.66 11.70 42.16
C VAL A 549 -13.26 11.08 43.41
N ASP A 550 -14.26 11.70 44.03
CA ASP A 550 -14.92 11.19 45.25
C ASP A 550 -16.14 10.28 45.03
N ASP A 551 -16.57 10.07 43.78
CA ASP A 551 -17.66 9.14 43.44
C ASP A 551 -17.22 7.66 43.39
N TYR A 552 -15.91 7.41 43.43
CA TYR A 552 -15.28 6.08 43.37
C TYR A 552 -14.08 5.94 44.32
N GLU A 553 -13.70 4.69 44.61
CA GLU A 553 -12.66 4.36 45.60
C GLU A 553 -11.34 3.86 44.98
N PHE A 554 -11.41 3.19 43.83
CA PHE A 554 -10.25 2.78 43.04
C PHE A 554 -10.56 2.70 41.54
N ILE A 555 -9.51 2.59 40.72
CA ILE A 555 -9.56 2.42 39.27
C ILE A 555 -8.87 1.09 38.91
N ILE A 556 -9.38 0.39 37.90
CA ILE A 556 -8.62 -0.62 37.16
C ILE A 556 -8.22 -0.10 35.78
N HIS A 557 -7.03 -0.46 35.31
CA HIS A 557 -6.53 -0.13 33.97
C HIS A 557 -5.85 -1.35 33.32
N PRO A 558 -6.57 -2.18 32.54
CA PRO A 558 -5.99 -3.29 31.81
C PRO A 558 -5.38 -2.82 30.47
N GLY A 559 -4.19 -2.24 30.55
CA GLY A 559 -3.32 -2.01 29.40
C GLY A 559 -3.55 -0.76 28.57
N ASP A 560 -2.51 -0.42 27.80
CA ASP A 560 -2.44 0.67 26.82
C ASP A 560 -2.58 2.06 27.46
N PHE A 561 -1.49 2.47 28.10
CA PHE A 561 -1.42 3.68 28.91
C PHE A 561 -1.21 4.93 28.05
N ALA A 562 0.01 5.14 27.56
CA ALA A 562 0.46 6.42 27.02
C ALA A 562 0.51 6.48 25.49
N TYR A 563 0.56 5.33 24.79
CA TYR A 563 0.83 5.24 23.34
C TYR A 563 2.15 5.96 22.99
N ALA A 564 3.20 5.66 23.77
CA ALA A 564 4.50 6.32 23.68
C ALA A 564 5.31 5.87 22.47
N ASP A 565 5.11 4.62 22.06
CA ASP A 565 5.57 3.99 20.83
C ASP A 565 5.00 4.68 19.57
N ASP A 566 3.77 5.17 19.63
CA ASP A 566 3.12 5.95 18.57
C ASP A 566 3.69 7.35 18.33
N TRP A 567 4.81 7.71 18.97
CA TRP A 567 5.51 8.99 18.80
C TRP A 567 5.66 9.41 17.33
N TYR A 568 5.89 8.45 16.42
CA TYR A 568 6.10 8.65 14.99
C TYR A 568 4.85 9.14 14.23
N LEU A 569 3.64 8.95 14.78
CA LEU A 569 2.39 9.42 14.18
C LEU A 569 2.21 10.95 14.28
N LYS A 570 3.09 11.67 14.99
CA LYS A 570 3.20 13.14 14.89
C LYS A 570 4.40 13.54 14.00
N PRO A 571 4.18 14.27 12.89
CA PRO A 571 5.27 14.78 12.06
C PRO A 571 6.32 15.63 12.79
N GLN A 572 5.96 16.29 13.91
CA GLN A 572 6.89 17.07 14.73
C GLN A 572 7.94 16.22 15.46
N ASN A 573 7.62 14.95 15.74
CA ASN A 573 8.49 14.01 16.47
C ASN A 573 9.44 13.24 15.53
N LEU A 574 9.29 13.39 14.21
CA LEU A 574 10.04 12.66 13.18
C LEU A 574 11.52 13.11 13.12
N GLY A 575 12.31 12.60 14.05
CA GLY A 575 13.74 12.85 14.19
C GLY A 575 14.24 12.78 15.64
N ASP A 576 13.33 12.75 16.62
CA ASP A 576 13.65 12.86 18.06
C ASP A 576 12.98 11.74 18.87
N GLY A 577 12.88 10.53 18.28
CA GLY A 577 11.97 9.47 18.73
C GLY A 577 12.21 8.96 20.16
N LYS A 578 13.47 8.91 20.63
CA LYS A 578 13.76 8.62 22.04
C LYS A 578 13.11 9.65 22.96
N ASP A 579 13.34 10.91 22.64
CA ASP A 579 13.00 12.03 23.48
C ASP A 579 11.48 12.28 23.45
N ALA A 580 10.84 12.13 22.29
CA ALA A 580 9.39 12.14 22.12
C ALA A 580 8.70 11.02 22.93
N TYR A 581 9.20 9.77 22.87
CA TYR A 581 8.68 8.64 23.64
C TYR A 581 8.72 8.93 25.15
N GLN A 582 9.83 9.46 25.66
CA GLN A 582 9.95 9.82 27.08
C GLN A 582 9.07 11.01 27.46
N ALA A 583 8.94 12.02 26.59
CA ALA A 583 8.05 13.16 26.82
C ALA A 583 6.58 12.72 26.90
N ILE A 584 6.15 11.81 26.02
CA ILE A 584 4.80 11.23 26.03
C ILE A 584 4.54 10.46 27.34
N LEU A 585 5.46 9.57 27.74
CA LEU A 585 5.36 8.86 29.01
C LEU A 585 5.27 9.83 30.19
N GLU A 586 6.16 10.82 30.27
CA GLU A 586 6.18 11.73 31.42
C GLU A 586 4.96 12.67 31.43
N GLN A 587 4.54 13.21 30.28
CA GLN A 587 3.28 13.96 30.15
C GLN A 587 2.07 13.11 30.61
N PHE A 588 1.97 11.84 30.17
CA PHE A 588 0.90 10.94 30.58
C PHE A 588 0.84 10.77 32.11
N TYR A 589 1.97 10.38 32.72
CA TYR A 589 2.00 10.12 34.15
C TYR A 589 1.87 11.41 34.99
N ASP A 590 2.29 12.57 34.48
CA ASP A 590 2.07 13.88 35.12
C ASP A 590 0.59 14.27 35.14
N GLN A 591 -0.14 13.98 34.06
CA GLN A 591 -1.60 14.22 33.96
C GLN A 591 -2.40 13.27 34.84
N LEU A 592 -1.92 12.04 35.02
CA LEU A 592 -2.55 10.98 35.79
C LEU A 592 -2.26 11.08 37.31
N ALA A 593 -1.06 11.54 37.69
CA ALA A 593 -0.61 11.72 39.08
C ALA A 593 -1.64 12.36 40.05
N PRO A 594 -2.41 13.40 39.66
CA PRO A 594 -3.32 14.08 40.59
C PRO A 594 -4.54 13.23 40.97
N VAL A 595 -4.83 12.18 40.19
CA VAL A 595 -5.81 11.12 40.52
C VAL A 595 -5.11 9.97 41.26
N THR A 596 -4.00 9.46 40.71
CA THR A 596 -3.35 8.25 41.23
C THR A 596 -2.51 8.45 42.49
N GLY A 597 -2.25 9.69 42.89
CA GLY A 597 -1.75 10.06 44.22
C GLY A 597 -2.83 10.09 45.31
N ARG A 598 -4.11 9.79 44.97
CA ARG A 598 -5.24 9.79 45.93
C ARG A 598 -6.12 8.55 45.86
N LYS A 599 -6.28 7.96 44.67
CA LYS A 599 -7.06 6.74 44.43
C LYS A 599 -6.13 5.61 44.00
N MET A 600 -6.42 4.39 44.45
CA MET A 600 -5.65 3.20 44.06
C MET A 600 -5.87 2.89 42.57
N TYR A 601 -4.79 2.57 41.87
CA TYR A 601 -4.73 2.39 40.43
C TYR A 601 -4.14 1.02 40.13
N MET A 602 -5.01 0.07 39.81
CA MET A 602 -4.68 -1.35 39.70
C MET A 602 -4.57 -1.73 38.23
N THR A 603 -3.36 -2.05 37.76
CA THR A 603 -3.08 -2.04 36.32
C THR A 603 -2.60 -3.38 35.76
N GLY A 604 -2.92 -3.65 34.49
CA GLY A 604 -2.34 -4.73 33.70
C GLY A 604 -1.62 -4.17 32.48
N PRO A 605 -0.81 -4.99 31.78
CA PRO A 605 -0.20 -4.61 30.51
C PRO A 605 -1.22 -4.67 29.36
N GLY A 606 -1.03 -3.82 28.37
CA GLY A 606 -1.56 -3.95 27.02
C GLY A 606 -0.43 -4.14 26.02
N ASN A 607 -0.72 -3.99 24.74
CA ASN A 607 0.25 -4.26 23.67
C ASN A 607 1.12 -3.05 23.33
N HIS A 608 0.61 -1.81 23.47
CA HIS A 608 1.45 -0.60 23.46
C HIS A 608 2.35 -0.49 24.71
N ASP A 609 2.15 -1.36 25.72
CA ASP A 609 3.10 -1.56 26.82
C ASP A 609 4.16 -2.63 26.51
N THR A 610 3.96 -3.48 25.50
CA THR A 610 4.84 -4.64 25.19
C THR A 610 6.20 -4.19 24.68
N ASP A 611 6.24 -3.42 23.60
CA ASP A 611 7.45 -3.01 22.91
C ASP A 611 7.15 -1.84 21.96
N CYS A 612 8.17 -1.05 21.62
CA CYS A 612 8.14 -0.10 20.50
C CYS A 612 8.24 -0.79 19.12
N GLU A 613 8.12 -2.12 19.07
CA GLU A 613 8.20 -2.95 17.85
C GLU A 613 6.85 -3.45 17.30
N GLU A 614 5.69 -3.21 17.95
CA GLU A 614 4.38 -3.62 17.38
C GLU A 614 4.07 -2.90 16.05
N ILE A 615 4.70 -1.75 15.83
CA ILE A 615 4.63 -0.94 14.62
C ILE A 615 5.37 -1.63 13.45
N PRO A 616 4.70 -1.90 12.31
CA PRO A 616 5.37 -2.38 11.12
C PRO A 616 6.48 -1.42 10.63
N PHE A 617 7.67 -1.98 10.41
CA PHE A 617 8.85 -1.34 9.80
C PHE A 617 9.70 -0.38 10.66
N THR A 618 9.42 -0.16 11.95
CA THR A 618 10.16 0.83 12.78
C THR A 618 11.05 0.25 13.88
N SER A 619 11.16 -1.06 14.10
CA SER A 619 11.93 -1.64 15.21
C SER A 619 13.39 -1.17 15.33
N GLY A 620 14.04 -0.83 14.21
CA GLY A 620 15.37 -0.19 14.20
C GLY A 620 15.43 1.26 14.73
N LEU A 621 14.30 1.84 15.15
CA LEU A 621 14.14 3.17 15.73
C LEU A 621 13.68 3.13 17.20
N CYS A 622 13.51 1.92 17.77
CA CYS A 622 13.19 1.73 19.18
C CYS A 622 14.16 2.49 20.11
N PRO A 623 13.66 3.31 21.05
CA PRO A 623 14.52 3.95 22.05
C PRO A 623 15.20 2.89 22.93
N GLU A 624 16.47 3.12 23.26
CA GLU A 624 17.29 2.11 23.97
C GLU A 624 16.60 1.63 25.27
N GLY A 625 16.28 0.34 25.30
CA GLY A 625 15.61 -0.30 26.44
C GLY A 625 14.12 0.00 26.56
N GLN A 626 13.39 0.28 25.48
CA GLN A 626 11.91 0.24 25.49
C GLN A 626 11.32 -1.12 25.16
N ASN A 627 12.16 -2.08 24.78
CA ASN A 627 11.72 -3.45 24.54
C ASN A 627 11.13 -4.14 25.78
N ASN A 628 10.23 -5.09 25.56
CA ASN A 628 9.81 -6.10 26.54
C ASN A 628 9.31 -5.52 27.90
N PHE A 629 8.28 -4.68 27.84
CA PHE A 629 7.54 -4.11 28.99
C PHE A 629 8.36 -3.25 29.96
N THR A 630 9.44 -2.61 29.50
CA THR A 630 10.42 -1.97 30.39
C THR A 630 9.83 -0.82 31.23
N ASP A 631 9.13 0.17 30.64
CA ASP A 631 8.57 1.27 31.46
C ASP A 631 7.48 0.77 32.44
N PHE A 632 6.59 -0.10 31.99
CA PHE A 632 5.56 -0.76 32.81
C PHE A 632 6.17 -1.51 34.01
N LEU A 633 7.22 -2.31 33.77
CA LEU A 633 7.99 -2.99 34.82
C LEU A 633 8.59 -2.01 35.84
N HIS A 634 9.23 -0.94 35.35
CA HIS A 634 9.87 0.06 36.23
C HIS A 634 8.85 0.86 37.06
N ARG A 635 7.62 1.08 36.57
CA ARG A 635 6.58 1.84 37.30
C ARG A 635 5.70 1.01 38.22
N PHE A 636 5.44 -0.25 37.86
CA PHE A 636 4.43 -1.10 38.53
C PHE A 636 4.99 -2.37 39.18
N GLY A 637 6.17 -2.85 38.81
CA GLY A 637 6.72 -4.12 39.31
C GLY A 637 7.02 -4.16 40.81
N GLY A 638 7.27 -3.00 41.44
CA GLY A 638 7.34 -2.87 42.90
C GLY A 638 6.02 -2.46 43.58
N SER A 639 5.00 -2.12 42.79
CA SER A 639 3.79 -1.42 43.24
C SER A 639 2.57 -2.34 43.36
N LEU A 640 2.46 -3.37 42.52
CA LEU A 640 1.28 -4.25 42.48
C LEU A 640 1.44 -5.49 43.40
N PRO A 641 0.35 -6.02 43.95
CA PRO A 641 0.39 -7.19 44.85
C PRO A 641 0.72 -8.48 44.09
N THR A 642 1.02 -9.56 44.81
CA THR A 642 1.26 -10.90 44.22
C THR A 642 -0.05 -11.65 44.00
N ALA A 643 -0.66 -12.15 45.07
CA ALA A 643 -2.03 -12.64 45.05
C ALA A 643 -2.69 -12.37 46.39
N PHE A 644 -4.02 -12.38 46.42
CA PHE A 644 -4.76 -12.23 47.67
C PHE A 644 -4.41 -13.32 48.68
N SER A 645 -4.52 -12.99 49.97
CA SER A 645 -4.32 -13.96 51.06
C SER A 645 -5.68 -14.33 51.62
N SER A 646 -6.22 -15.48 51.20
CA SER A 646 -7.64 -15.83 51.35
C SER A 646 -8.18 -15.72 52.78
N SER A 647 -9.20 -14.87 52.92
CA SER A 647 -9.93 -14.61 54.16
C SER A 647 -10.98 -15.69 54.51
N SER A 648 -11.13 -16.73 53.67
CA SER A 648 -12.05 -17.86 53.90
C SER A 648 -11.79 -18.58 55.24
N LEU A 649 -12.71 -19.46 55.65
CA LEU A 649 -12.47 -20.43 56.72
C LEU A 649 -12.02 -21.81 56.18
N ASP A 650 -12.15 -22.08 54.88
CA ASP A 650 -11.79 -23.36 54.29
C ASP A 650 -10.27 -23.52 54.08
N LYS A 651 -9.75 -24.71 54.39
CA LYS A 651 -8.32 -25.01 54.33
C LYS A 651 -7.82 -25.27 52.91
N LYS A 652 -8.67 -25.80 52.03
CA LYS A 652 -8.35 -26.03 50.62
C LYS A 652 -8.35 -24.70 49.87
N ALA A 653 -9.31 -23.82 50.13
CA ALA A 653 -9.32 -22.45 49.63
C ALA A 653 -7.99 -21.74 49.96
N LYS A 654 -7.56 -21.75 51.22
CA LYS A 654 -6.26 -21.18 51.62
C LYS A 654 -5.05 -21.83 50.93
N GLY A 655 -5.04 -23.16 50.81
CA GLY A 655 -3.98 -23.87 50.10
C GLY A 655 -3.88 -23.48 48.62
N LEU A 656 -5.02 -23.25 47.97
CA LEU A 656 -5.09 -22.79 46.58
C LEU A 656 -4.72 -21.31 46.43
N ALA A 657 -5.07 -20.44 47.37
CA ALA A 657 -4.66 -19.03 47.36
C ALA A 657 -3.14 -18.88 47.57
N GLU A 658 -2.53 -19.63 48.49
CA GLU A 658 -1.06 -19.64 48.63
C GLU A 658 -0.37 -20.31 47.43
N GLN A 659 -1.01 -21.27 46.75
CA GLN A 659 -0.54 -21.78 45.46
C GLN A 659 -0.58 -20.68 44.38
N ALA A 660 -1.69 -19.95 44.24
CA ALA A 660 -1.80 -18.82 43.31
C ALA A 660 -0.72 -17.77 43.58
N LYS A 661 -0.52 -17.39 44.84
CA LYS A 661 0.53 -16.48 45.30
C LYS A 661 1.96 -16.93 44.94
N SER A 662 2.20 -18.23 44.84
CA SER A 662 3.48 -18.79 44.37
C SER A 662 3.63 -18.84 42.83
N LEU A 663 2.54 -18.60 42.10
CA LEU A 663 2.48 -18.61 40.62
C LEU A 663 2.24 -17.21 40.03
N ALA A 664 1.82 -16.23 40.84
CA ALA A 664 1.66 -14.85 40.43
C ALA A 664 2.98 -14.20 40.00
N VAL A 665 2.93 -13.34 38.98
CA VAL A 665 4.06 -12.54 38.49
C VAL A 665 3.59 -11.11 38.28
N PRO A 666 3.48 -10.28 39.33
CA PRO A 666 3.27 -8.86 39.16
C PRO A 666 4.46 -8.23 38.40
N PRO A 667 4.21 -7.22 37.55
CA PRO A 667 2.94 -6.53 37.34
C PRO A 667 2.00 -7.20 36.31
N PHE A 668 2.37 -8.36 35.74
CA PHE A 668 1.65 -8.98 34.62
C PHE A 668 0.38 -9.73 35.00
N TRP A 669 0.44 -10.60 36.02
CA TRP A 669 -0.75 -11.29 36.53
C TRP A 669 -0.70 -11.45 38.05
N TYR A 670 -1.81 -11.06 38.69
CA TYR A 670 -1.94 -10.96 40.14
C TYR A 670 -3.43 -10.87 40.54
N SER A 671 -3.71 -10.94 41.84
CA SER A 671 -5.08 -10.77 42.37
C SER A 671 -5.14 -10.00 43.69
N PHE A 672 -6.31 -9.43 43.99
CA PHE A 672 -6.60 -8.74 45.25
C PHE A 672 -8.09 -8.79 45.62
N GLU A 673 -8.39 -8.77 46.92
CA GLU A 673 -9.75 -8.58 47.45
C GLU A 673 -9.95 -7.11 47.87
N TYR A 674 -11.13 -6.54 47.60
CA TYR A 674 -11.53 -5.21 48.06
C TYR A 674 -12.99 -5.25 48.53
N GLY A 675 -13.22 -5.32 49.85
CA GLY A 675 -14.57 -5.46 50.40
C GLY A 675 -15.27 -6.73 49.90
N MET A 676 -16.29 -6.58 49.04
CA MET A 676 -17.08 -7.69 48.50
C MET A 676 -16.68 -8.16 47.09
N VAL A 677 -15.63 -7.60 46.49
CA VAL A 677 -15.10 -8.05 45.19
C VAL A 677 -13.73 -8.71 45.32
N HIS A 678 -13.54 -9.80 44.58
CA HIS A 678 -12.24 -10.36 44.22
C HIS A 678 -11.94 -9.98 42.78
N VAL A 679 -10.75 -9.42 42.55
CA VAL A 679 -10.30 -8.94 41.24
C VAL A 679 -9.00 -9.65 40.86
N VAL A 680 -8.95 -10.18 39.63
CA VAL A 680 -7.75 -10.75 39.02
C VAL A 680 -7.35 -9.91 37.81
N MET A 681 -6.07 -9.62 37.68
CA MET A 681 -5.47 -9.08 36.46
C MET A 681 -4.76 -10.22 35.72
N ILE A 682 -4.97 -10.33 34.40
CA ILE A 682 -4.28 -11.26 33.52
C ILE A 682 -3.54 -10.51 32.40
N ASN A 683 -2.43 -11.08 31.94
CA ASN A 683 -1.67 -10.62 30.79
C ASN A 683 -2.20 -11.33 29.53
N THR A 684 -2.79 -10.56 28.62
CA THR A 684 -3.32 -11.02 27.32
C THR A 684 -2.30 -10.99 26.19
N GLU A 685 -1.04 -10.66 26.49
CA GLU A 685 0.04 -10.51 25.51
C GLU A 685 1.04 -11.68 25.57
N THR A 686 1.30 -12.21 26.77
CA THR A 686 2.30 -13.27 27.03
C THR A 686 1.80 -14.37 27.98
N ASP A 687 2.54 -15.49 28.03
CA ASP A 687 2.31 -16.69 28.86
C ASP A 687 0.90 -17.34 28.76
N TYR A 688 0.48 -17.63 27.54
CA TYR A 688 -0.57 -18.61 27.24
C TYR A 688 -0.34 -19.23 25.84
N PRO A 689 -1.05 -20.32 25.45
CA PRO A 689 -0.83 -20.96 24.16
C PRO A 689 -1.15 -20.03 22.98
N LEU A 690 -0.17 -19.83 22.08
CA LEU A 690 -0.23 -18.86 20.96
C LEU A 690 -0.48 -17.41 21.41
N ALA A 691 0.08 -17.02 22.58
CA ALA A 691 -0.02 -15.67 23.10
C ALA A 691 0.49 -14.60 22.12
N ALA A 692 -0.25 -13.50 21.99
CA ALA A 692 -0.14 -12.52 20.90
C ALA A 692 1.30 -12.16 20.52
N ASP A 693 2.07 -11.77 21.54
CA ASP A 693 3.38 -11.13 21.38
C ASP A 693 4.53 -12.09 21.75
N GLY A 694 4.22 -13.30 22.19
CA GLY A 694 5.20 -14.24 22.74
C GLY A 694 6.18 -14.84 21.70
N PRO A 695 7.15 -15.66 22.13
CA PRO A 695 8.15 -16.31 21.25
C PRO A 695 7.61 -17.23 20.15
N LEU A 696 6.32 -17.57 20.21
CA LEU A 696 5.57 -18.32 19.19
C LEU A 696 4.20 -17.66 18.94
N GLY A 697 4.12 -16.35 19.14
CA GLY A 697 2.90 -15.55 19.02
C GLY A 697 2.48 -15.26 17.59
N VAL A 698 1.25 -14.77 17.43
CA VAL A 698 0.69 -14.44 16.11
C VAL A 698 1.35 -13.21 15.47
N TYR A 699 1.88 -12.28 16.26
CA TYR A 699 2.62 -11.11 15.78
C TYR A 699 4.14 -11.31 15.75
N GLY A 700 4.65 -12.31 16.48
CA GLY A 700 6.05 -12.73 16.41
C GLY A 700 7.06 -11.80 17.10
N LEU A 701 6.60 -10.86 17.93
CA LEU A 701 7.43 -9.89 18.66
C LEU A 701 8.44 -10.55 19.63
N ASN A 702 8.19 -11.80 20.05
CA ASN A 702 9.09 -12.58 20.91
C ASN A 702 9.29 -11.95 22.31
N SER A 703 8.26 -11.27 22.83
CA SER A 703 8.23 -10.68 24.16
C SER A 703 8.03 -11.73 25.25
N GLY A 704 8.67 -11.52 26.41
CA GLY A 704 8.72 -12.47 27.51
C GLY A 704 9.50 -13.76 27.18
N PRO A 705 9.17 -14.90 27.80
CA PRO A 705 8.20 -15.07 28.88
C PRO A 705 8.75 -14.58 30.23
N PHE A 706 7.87 -14.00 31.06
CA PHE A 706 8.22 -13.59 32.43
C PHE A 706 7.94 -14.67 33.50
N GLY A 707 7.05 -15.61 33.18
CA GLY A 707 6.79 -16.82 33.97
C GLY A 707 7.38 -18.07 33.33
N LEU A 708 7.23 -19.20 34.01
CA LEU A 708 7.41 -20.52 33.41
C LEU A 708 6.25 -20.80 32.41
N PRO A 709 6.44 -21.55 31.32
CA PRO A 709 5.39 -21.75 30.32
C PRO A 709 4.08 -22.32 30.89
N GLY A 710 3.00 -21.53 30.80
CA GLY A 710 1.67 -21.84 31.34
C GLY A 710 1.48 -21.48 32.81
N GLN A 711 2.40 -20.75 33.44
CA GLN A 711 2.34 -20.36 34.84
C GLN A 711 1.12 -19.47 35.13
N GLN A 712 0.81 -18.52 34.25
CA GLN A 712 -0.41 -17.72 34.30
C GLN A 712 -1.69 -18.58 34.29
N ILE A 713 -1.72 -19.64 33.49
CA ILE A 713 -2.88 -20.53 33.37
C ILE A 713 -3.10 -21.36 34.64
N GLU A 714 -2.03 -21.83 35.28
CA GLU A 714 -2.12 -22.50 36.58
C GLU A 714 -2.34 -21.53 37.75
N PHE A 715 -1.83 -20.29 37.66
CA PHE A 715 -2.16 -19.19 38.56
C PHE A 715 -3.66 -18.94 38.57
N LEU A 716 -4.27 -18.65 37.41
CA LEU A 716 -5.69 -18.31 37.29
C LEU A 716 -6.59 -19.47 37.76
N LYS A 717 -6.22 -20.71 37.48
CA LYS A 717 -6.92 -21.91 38.01
C LYS A 717 -6.86 -21.99 39.53
N ALA A 718 -5.69 -21.77 40.13
CA ALA A 718 -5.52 -21.84 41.58
C ALA A 718 -6.23 -20.67 42.28
N ASP A 719 -6.09 -19.47 41.73
CA ASP A 719 -6.67 -18.23 42.24
C ASP A 719 -8.19 -18.31 42.25
N LEU A 720 -8.83 -18.49 41.08
CA LEU A 720 -10.28 -18.58 41.00
C LEU A 720 -10.83 -19.73 41.84
N ALA A 721 -10.18 -20.90 41.84
CA ALA A 721 -10.60 -22.04 42.68
C ALA A 721 -10.49 -21.80 44.20
N SER A 722 -9.84 -20.73 44.64
CA SER A 722 -9.63 -20.37 46.04
C SER A 722 -10.61 -19.31 46.59
N VAL A 723 -11.39 -18.67 45.71
CA VAL A 723 -12.31 -17.60 46.08
C VAL A 723 -13.55 -18.15 46.80
N ASP A 724 -13.87 -17.54 47.94
CA ASP A 724 -15.02 -17.85 48.78
C ASP A 724 -16.09 -16.75 48.61
N ARG A 725 -17.13 -17.06 47.84
CA ARG A 725 -18.24 -16.14 47.50
C ARG A 725 -19.04 -15.69 48.73
N SER A 726 -18.88 -16.34 49.89
CA SER A 726 -19.45 -15.80 51.14
C SER A 726 -18.66 -14.58 51.63
N VAL A 727 -17.35 -14.51 51.37
CA VAL A 727 -16.46 -13.37 51.64
C VAL A 727 -16.50 -12.38 50.46
N THR A 728 -16.14 -12.82 49.26
CA THR A 728 -16.02 -12.01 48.05
C THR A 728 -17.01 -12.51 46.98
N PRO A 729 -18.31 -12.15 47.10
CA PRO A 729 -19.37 -12.63 46.22
C PRO A 729 -19.18 -12.21 44.76
N TRP A 730 -18.50 -11.11 44.47
CA TRP A 730 -18.23 -10.67 43.11
C TRP A 730 -16.86 -11.12 42.64
N VAL A 731 -16.79 -11.72 41.46
CA VAL A 731 -15.55 -12.16 40.82
C VAL A 731 -15.38 -11.44 39.49
N ILE A 732 -14.34 -10.61 39.42
CA ILE A 732 -13.98 -9.85 38.22
C ILE A 732 -12.61 -10.32 37.72
N VAL A 733 -12.48 -10.49 36.42
CA VAL A 733 -11.17 -10.67 35.76
C VAL A 733 -11.01 -9.58 34.72
N ALA A 734 -9.87 -8.90 34.74
CA ALA A 734 -9.48 -7.89 33.77
C ALA A 734 -8.22 -8.31 33.02
N GLY A 735 -8.15 -7.99 31.74
CA GLY A 735 -7.00 -8.19 30.85
C GLY A 735 -7.19 -7.29 29.63
N HIS A 736 -6.17 -7.11 28.78
CA HIS A 736 -6.25 -6.10 27.72
C HIS A 736 -7.03 -6.60 26.49
N ARG A 737 -6.50 -7.53 25.68
CA ARG A 737 -7.12 -7.97 24.41
C ARG A 737 -8.42 -8.79 24.60
N PRO A 738 -9.58 -8.35 24.08
CA PRO A 738 -10.88 -9.02 24.20
C PRO A 738 -11.10 -10.16 23.19
N TRP A 739 -12.08 -11.01 23.48
CA TRP A 739 -12.62 -12.01 22.53
C TRP A 739 -14.12 -11.88 22.21
N TYR A 740 -14.78 -10.86 22.77
CA TYR A 740 -16.10 -10.40 22.34
C TYR A 740 -16.00 -8.90 22.07
N THR A 741 -16.30 -8.47 20.84
CA THR A 741 -15.97 -7.12 20.33
C THR A 741 -17.07 -6.57 19.42
N THR A 742 -16.98 -5.27 19.10
CA THR A 742 -17.75 -4.66 18.01
C THR A 742 -16.83 -3.88 17.09
N GLY A 743 -17.00 -4.02 15.78
CA GLY A 743 -16.21 -3.34 14.75
C GLY A 743 -14.75 -3.75 14.56
N ALA A 744 -14.21 -4.62 15.39
CA ALA A 744 -12.81 -5.07 15.38
C ALA A 744 -12.68 -6.60 15.37
N GLU A 745 -11.46 -7.12 15.23
CA GLU A 745 -11.18 -8.56 15.33
C GLU A 745 -11.32 -9.06 16.79
N ILE A 746 -11.06 -10.36 17.02
CA ILE A 746 -11.17 -11.00 18.34
C ILE A 746 -9.88 -11.78 18.66
N CYS A 747 -9.41 -11.73 19.91
CA CYS A 747 -8.31 -12.57 20.35
C CYS A 747 -8.75 -14.03 20.53
N VAL A 748 -8.82 -14.79 19.42
CA VAL A 748 -9.12 -16.23 19.42
C VAL A 748 -8.18 -17.03 20.34
N PRO A 749 -6.86 -16.76 20.40
CA PRO A 749 -5.97 -17.39 21.38
C PRO A 749 -6.37 -17.12 22.84
N CYS A 750 -6.77 -15.88 23.16
CA CYS A 750 -7.24 -15.51 24.50
C CYS A 750 -8.53 -16.27 24.87
N GLN A 751 -9.49 -16.35 23.94
CA GLN A 751 -10.73 -17.11 24.16
C GLN A 751 -10.43 -18.59 24.49
N ALA A 752 -9.56 -19.21 23.69
CA ALA A 752 -9.18 -20.61 23.86
C ALA A 752 -8.42 -20.89 25.18
N ALA A 753 -7.69 -19.91 25.70
CA ALA A 753 -6.94 -20.01 26.94
C ALA A 753 -7.81 -19.75 28.19
N PHE A 754 -8.70 -18.75 28.13
CA PHE A 754 -9.32 -18.16 29.33
C PHE A 754 -10.83 -18.37 29.46
N GLU A 755 -11.61 -18.46 28.36
CA GLU A 755 -13.08 -18.50 28.45
C GLU A 755 -13.61 -19.73 29.22
N ASP A 756 -13.01 -20.90 28.98
CA ASP A 756 -13.38 -22.12 29.71
C ASP A 756 -13.05 -22.05 31.21
N LEU A 757 -12.03 -21.28 31.60
CA LEU A 757 -11.73 -21.04 33.01
C LEU A 757 -12.77 -20.08 33.59
N PHE A 758 -13.04 -18.95 32.93
CA PHE A 758 -14.01 -17.96 33.37
C PHE A 758 -15.39 -18.59 33.62
N TYR A 759 -15.85 -19.46 32.71
CA TYR A 759 -17.13 -20.16 32.83
C TYR A 759 -17.11 -21.28 33.89
N THR A 760 -16.08 -22.14 33.91
CA THR A 760 -15.97 -23.26 34.87
C THR A 760 -15.96 -22.77 36.31
N TYR A 761 -15.25 -21.68 36.56
CA TYR A 761 -15.12 -21.07 37.87
C TYR A 761 -16.30 -20.14 38.19
N GLY A 762 -16.84 -19.46 37.18
CA GLY A 762 -18.01 -18.60 37.32
C GLY A 762 -17.65 -17.16 37.65
N VAL A 763 -16.70 -16.59 36.88
CA VAL A 763 -16.43 -15.15 36.82
C VAL A 763 -17.74 -14.42 36.48
N ASP A 764 -18.00 -13.28 37.11
CA ASP A 764 -19.24 -12.51 36.90
C ASP A 764 -19.07 -11.45 35.82
N VAL A 765 -17.90 -10.80 35.79
CA VAL A 765 -17.56 -9.78 34.79
C VAL A 765 -16.14 -10.00 34.27
N GLY A 766 -16.00 -10.16 32.95
CA GLY A 766 -14.75 -10.03 32.22
C GLY A 766 -14.64 -8.61 31.65
N ILE A 767 -13.49 -7.95 31.86
CA ILE A 767 -13.28 -6.54 31.52
C ILE A 767 -12.04 -6.38 30.64
N PHE A 768 -12.20 -5.70 29.50
CA PHE A 768 -11.19 -5.61 28.45
C PHE A 768 -11.04 -4.21 27.85
N GLY A 769 -9.88 -3.98 27.22
CA GLY A 769 -9.56 -2.79 26.43
C GLY A 769 -9.41 -3.14 24.95
N HIS A 770 -8.34 -2.67 24.32
CA HIS A 770 -7.79 -2.95 22.98
C HIS A 770 -8.66 -2.51 21.79
N VAL A 771 -9.97 -2.70 21.90
CA VAL A 771 -10.92 -2.24 20.90
C VAL A 771 -11.41 -0.88 21.36
N HIS A 772 -11.08 0.16 20.59
CA HIS A 772 -11.24 1.56 20.98
C HIS A 772 -12.70 2.06 20.94
N ASN A 773 -13.60 1.33 21.58
CA ASN A 773 -14.99 1.72 21.82
C ASN A 773 -15.44 1.26 23.22
N SER A 774 -16.66 1.60 23.58
CA SER A 774 -17.31 1.15 24.83
C SER A 774 -18.43 0.19 24.49
N ALA A 775 -18.35 -1.06 24.93
CA ALA A 775 -19.33 -2.08 24.61
C ALA A 775 -19.65 -3.01 25.79
N ARG A 776 -20.89 -3.50 25.80
CA ARG A 776 -21.38 -4.54 26.72
C ARG A 776 -22.14 -5.59 25.92
N PHE A 777 -21.78 -6.84 26.14
CA PHE A 777 -22.45 -7.98 25.53
C PHE A 777 -23.50 -8.55 26.49
N ASP A 778 -24.44 -9.35 25.99
CA ASP A 778 -25.17 -10.27 26.86
C ASP A 778 -24.19 -11.23 27.54
N PRO A 779 -24.47 -11.72 28.77
CA PRO A 779 -23.67 -12.77 29.39
C PRO A 779 -23.56 -13.99 28.46
N ILE A 780 -22.35 -14.39 28.10
CA ILE A 780 -22.09 -15.24 26.92
C ILE A 780 -20.97 -16.25 27.15
N TYR A 781 -21.11 -17.43 26.54
CA TYR A 781 -20.10 -18.49 26.57
C TYR A 781 -20.06 -19.24 25.22
N LYS A 782 -18.87 -19.33 24.62
CA LYS A 782 -18.61 -19.97 23.32
C LYS A 782 -19.57 -19.51 22.21
N GLY A 783 -19.82 -18.21 22.15
CA GLY A 783 -20.72 -17.59 21.18
C GLY A 783 -22.22 -17.78 21.44
N VAL A 784 -22.61 -18.39 22.58
CA VAL A 784 -24.00 -18.64 22.96
C VAL A 784 -24.38 -17.78 24.17
N PRO A 785 -25.29 -16.79 24.02
CA PRO A 785 -25.82 -16.03 25.15
C PRO A 785 -26.56 -16.91 26.17
N ASP A 786 -26.44 -16.55 27.44
CA ASP A 786 -27.13 -17.21 28.54
C ASP A 786 -28.63 -16.89 28.51
N ALA A 787 -29.47 -17.91 28.59
CA ALA A 787 -30.93 -17.76 28.57
C ALA A 787 -31.49 -16.93 29.74
N ASN A 788 -30.71 -16.74 30.80
CA ASN A 788 -31.06 -15.87 31.92
C ASN A 788 -30.72 -14.38 31.69
N SER A 789 -29.89 -14.06 30.68
CA SER A 789 -29.28 -12.72 30.46
C SER A 789 -28.80 -12.12 31.79
N MET A 790 -29.11 -10.85 32.10
CA MET A 790 -28.64 -10.16 33.31
C MET A 790 -29.21 -10.69 34.65
N ASN A 791 -30.08 -11.71 34.65
CA ASN A 791 -30.78 -12.19 35.85
C ASN A 791 -30.32 -13.59 36.30
N ASN A 792 -29.21 -13.64 37.04
CA ASN A 792 -28.51 -14.85 37.48
C ASN A 792 -27.98 -15.74 36.33
N PRO A 793 -27.18 -15.19 35.39
CA PRO A 793 -26.51 -15.98 34.38
C PRO A 793 -25.44 -16.89 34.98
N LYS A 794 -25.24 -18.03 34.34
CA LYS A 794 -24.04 -18.85 34.48
C LYS A 794 -22.85 -18.21 33.78
N ALA A 795 -23.05 -17.76 32.55
CA ALA A 795 -21.99 -17.13 31.77
C ALA A 795 -21.50 -15.80 32.39
N PRO A 796 -20.24 -15.40 32.18
CA PRO A 796 -19.75 -14.08 32.55
C PRO A 796 -20.39 -12.99 31.68
N LEU A 797 -20.59 -11.80 32.26
CA LEU A 797 -20.81 -10.57 31.51
C LEU A 797 -19.48 -10.11 30.90
N TYR A 798 -19.46 -9.69 29.64
CA TYR A 798 -18.24 -9.15 29.00
C TYR A 798 -18.40 -7.64 28.71
N LEU A 799 -17.38 -6.88 29.09
CA LEU A 799 -17.26 -5.43 28.88
C LEU A 799 -15.98 -5.10 28.10
N VAL A 800 -16.09 -4.18 27.15
CA VAL A 800 -14.97 -3.49 26.50
C VAL A 800 -15.04 -2.01 26.88
N ALA A 801 -13.93 -1.45 27.36
CA ALA A 801 -13.82 -0.10 27.92
C ALA A 801 -12.68 0.73 27.30
N GLY A 802 -12.18 0.35 26.13
CA GLY A 802 -11.08 1.01 25.42
C GLY A 802 -11.45 2.32 24.69
N GLY A 803 -12.65 2.84 24.90
CA GLY A 803 -13.08 4.12 24.32
C GLY A 803 -12.49 5.35 25.01
N ALA A 804 -11.35 5.27 25.70
CA ALA A 804 -10.99 6.24 26.73
C ALA A 804 -10.20 7.48 26.25
N GLY A 805 -9.26 7.40 25.30
CA GLY A 805 -8.57 8.63 24.85
C GLY A 805 -7.33 8.55 23.96
N ASN A 806 -6.95 7.39 23.44
CA ASN A 806 -5.73 7.22 22.64
C ASN A 806 -5.70 7.96 21.28
N ILE A 807 -4.53 7.89 20.62
CA ILE A 807 -4.27 8.55 19.34
C ILE A 807 -5.06 7.99 18.16
N GLU A 808 -5.11 6.66 18.03
CA GLU A 808 -5.69 5.99 16.87
C GLU A 808 -7.18 6.35 16.72
N GLY A 809 -7.81 6.63 17.87
CA GLY A 809 -9.15 7.13 17.96
C GLY A 809 -10.18 6.00 17.99
N LEU A 810 -11.45 6.38 17.86
CA LEU A 810 -12.54 5.48 18.19
C LEU A 810 -12.85 4.46 17.07
N SER A 811 -12.92 3.19 17.48
CA SER A 811 -13.34 2.07 16.65
C SER A 811 -14.85 2.13 16.35
N ASP A 812 -15.20 1.91 15.08
CA ASP A 812 -16.59 1.82 14.61
C ASP A 812 -17.40 0.75 15.38
N THR A 813 -18.71 0.96 15.55
CA THR A 813 -19.61 -0.01 16.21
C THR A 813 -20.72 -0.54 15.29
N ARG A 814 -20.76 -0.10 14.02
CA ARG A 814 -21.77 -0.53 13.02
C ARG A 814 -21.76 -2.04 12.76
N LEU A 815 -20.63 -2.72 12.96
CA LEU A 815 -20.53 -4.18 12.93
C LEU A 815 -20.61 -4.75 14.36
N SER A 816 -21.83 -4.77 14.90
CA SER A 816 -22.15 -5.37 16.20
C SER A 816 -22.73 -6.79 16.03
N PRO A 817 -22.13 -7.83 16.66
CA PRO A 817 -22.73 -9.18 16.69
C PRO A 817 -24.12 -9.21 17.36
N PRO A 818 -24.96 -10.24 17.10
CA PRO A 818 -26.33 -10.33 17.64
C PRO A 818 -26.43 -10.41 19.18
N TYR A 819 -25.32 -10.62 19.88
CA TYR A 819 -25.20 -10.66 21.34
C TYR A 819 -24.66 -9.34 21.94
N THR A 820 -24.56 -8.28 21.14
CA THR A 820 -24.21 -6.93 21.61
C THR A 820 -25.43 -6.28 22.25
N ALA A 821 -25.36 -6.01 23.55
CA ALA A 821 -26.44 -5.34 24.28
C ALA A 821 -26.27 -3.80 24.30
N PHE A 822 -25.02 -3.31 24.18
CA PHE A 822 -24.66 -1.90 23.99
C PHE A 822 -23.31 -1.78 23.29
N ALA A 823 -23.15 -0.78 22.42
CA ALA A 823 -21.87 -0.40 21.81
C ALA A 823 -21.85 1.09 21.44
N TYR A 824 -20.74 1.77 21.71
CA TYR A 824 -20.57 3.21 21.52
C TYR A 824 -19.13 3.59 21.17
N GLY A 825 -18.94 4.20 19.98
CA GLY A 825 -17.66 4.72 19.49
C GLY A 825 -17.81 6.10 18.83
N ALA A 826 -18.71 6.95 19.37
CA ALA A 826 -19.05 8.26 18.80
C ALA A 826 -18.47 9.45 19.58
N ASP A 827 -17.91 9.20 20.77
CA ASP A 827 -17.14 10.11 21.61
C ASP A 827 -16.36 9.26 22.63
N TYR A 828 -15.43 9.85 23.39
CA TYR A 828 -14.72 9.10 24.43
C TYR A 828 -15.64 8.73 25.61
N SER A 829 -15.46 7.54 26.15
CA SER A 829 -16.21 7.03 27.31
C SER A 829 -15.46 5.97 28.10
N TYR A 830 -15.77 5.90 29.39
CA TYR A 830 -15.25 4.93 30.36
C TYR A 830 -16.40 4.22 31.08
N ALA A 831 -16.11 3.20 31.89
CA ALA A 831 -17.13 2.51 32.68
C ALA A 831 -16.98 2.72 34.19
N THR A 832 -18.10 2.76 34.90
CA THR A 832 -18.18 2.74 36.37
C THR A 832 -18.94 1.50 36.81
N LEU A 833 -18.32 0.68 37.66
CA LEU A 833 -18.94 -0.48 38.29
C LEU A 833 -19.33 -0.12 39.73
N LYS A 834 -20.61 -0.26 40.05
CA LYS A 834 -21.21 0.09 41.34
C LYS A 834 -21.73 -1.17 42.02
N PHE A 835 -21.08 -1.57 43.10
CA PHE A 835 -21.45 -2.76 43.87
C PHE A 835 -22.58 -2.38 44.83
N LEU A 836 -23.82 -2.54 44.40
CA LEU A 836 -25.01 -2.07 45.14
C LEU A 836 -25.29 -2.93 46.38
N ASP A 837 -24.99 -4.22 46.29
CA ASP A 837 -24.94 -5.19 47.40
C ASP A 837 -24.23 -6.49 46.93
N SER A 838 -24.29 -7.55 47.74
CA SER A 838 -23.70 -8.87 47.43
C SER A 838 -24.40 -9.67 46.32
N LYS A 839 -25.44 -9.11 45.67
CA LYS A 839 -26.22 -9.75 44.60
C LYS A 839 -26.54 -8.85 43.40
N ARG A 840 -26.46 -7.51 43.53
CA ARG A 840 -26.63 -6.54 42.45
C ARG A 840 -25.36 -5.72 42.18
N LEU A 841 -24.83 -5.84 40.96
CA LEU A 841 -23.73 -5.03 40.43
C LEU A 841 -24.26 -4.21 39.27
N GLN A 842 -24.11 -2.90 39.31
CA GLN A 842 -24.51 -1.99 38.22
C GLN A 842 -23.29 -1.60 37.40
N VAL A 843 -23.43 -1.67 36.07
CA VAL A 843 -22.45 -1.17 35.09
C VAL A 843 -23.07 0.03 34.41
N ASP A 844 -22.42 1.19 34.54
CA ASP A 844 -22.75 2.39 33.77
C ASP A 844 -21.58 2.72 32.83
N PHE A 845 -21.87 3.01 31.55
CA PHE A 845 -20.89 3.64 30.65
C PHE A 845 -21.12 5.15 30.62
N ILE A 846 -20.06 5.93 30.77
CA ILE A 846 -20.11 7.39 30.95
C ILE A 846 -19.30 8.07 29.85
N ARG A 847 -19.92 9.01 29.13
CA ARG A 847 -19.24 9.87 28.15
C ARG A 847 -18.30 10.85 28.85
N SER A 848 -17.00 10.75 28.59
CA SER A 848 -15.95 11.51 29.25
C SER A 848 -16.12 13.04 29.11
N SER A 849 -16.56 13.49 27.94
CA SER A 849 -16.72 14.92 27.62
C SER A 849 -17.85 15.62 28.40
N THR A 850 -18.83 14.88 28.94
CA THR A 850 -20.08 15.49 29.51
C THR A 850 -20.58 14.84 30.81
N GLY A 851 -20.05 13.69 31.22
CA GLY A 851 -20.61 12.90 32.32
C GLY A 851 -21.95 12.23 32.01
N LEU A 852 -22.40 12.22 30.75
CA LEU A 852 -23.64 11.56 30.34
C LEU A 852 -23.52 10.05 30.45
N VAL A 853 -24.43 9.41 31.20
CA VAL A 853 -24.61 7.96 31.19
C VAL A 853 -25.18 7.53 29.83
N LEU A 854 -24.40 6.73 29.09
CA LEU A 854 -24.70 6.24 27.75
C LEU A 854 -25.43 4.89 27.77
N ASP A 855 -25.08 4.05 28.74
CA ASP A 855 -25.70 2.76 29.05
C ASP A 855 -25.71 2.57 30.56
N SER A 856 -26.71 1.87 31.06
CA SER A 856 -26.85 1.52 32.47
C SER A 856 -27.56 0.17 32.59
N SER A 857 -26.92 -0.78 33.26
CA SER A 857 -27.43 -2.14 33.41
C SER A 857 -27.12 -2.70 34.80
N VAL A 858 -27.97 -3.59 35.30
CA VAL A 858 -27.78 -4.23 36.62
C VAL A 858 -27.70 -5.74 36.43
N LEU A 859 -26.52 -6.30 36.70
CA LEU A 859 -26.30 -7.73 36.80
C LEU A 859 -26.79 -8.21 38.17
N TYR A 860 -27.77 -9.11 38.18
CA TYR A 860 -28.16 -9.87 39.36
C TYR A 860 -27.45 -11.22 39.38
N LYS A 861 -26.91 -11.63 40.53
CA LYS A 861 -26.37 -12.97 40.78
C LYS A 861 -26.85 -13.46 42.14
N GLU A 862 -27.23 -14.74 42.23
CA GLU A 862 -27.74 -15.31 43.46
C GLU A 862 -26.64 -15.62 44.49
N HIS A 863 -25.45 -16.02 44.02
CA HIS A 863 -24.32 -16.47 44.82
C HIS A 863 -24.67 -17.62 45.79
N SER A 864 -25.43 -18.60 45.28
CA SER A 864 -25.90 -19.79 46.01
C SER A 864 -24.85 -20.90 46.21
N VAL A 865 -23.64 -20.75 45.65
CA VAL A 865 -22.50 -21.66 45.86
C VAL A 865 -21.36 -20.89 46.53
N ASN A 866 -20.90 -21.35 47.69
CA ASN A 866 -19.88 -20.65 48.48
C ASN A 866 -18.50 -20.61 47.81
N PHE A 867 -18.17 -21.56 46.95
CA PHE A 867 -16.88 -21.59 46.23
C PHE A 867 -17.09 -21.41 44.75
N VAL A 868 -16.15 -20.73 44.13
CA VAL A 868 -16.10 -20.44 42.70
C VAL A 868 -15.91 -21.75 41.93
N ARG A 869 -17.05 -22.34 41.51
CA ARG A 869 -17.19 -23.46 40.57
C ARG A 869 -18.67 -23.65 40.21
N GLN A 870 -18.99 -23.83 38.93
CA GLN A 870 -20.36 -24.05 38.43
C GLN A 870 -20.71 -25.51 38.06
#